data_AF-A0A1F8QE10-F1
#
_entry.id   AF-A0A1F8QE10-F1
#
_cell.length_a   1.000
_cell.length_b   1.000
_cell.length_c   1.000
_cell.angle_alpha   90.00
_cell.angle_beta   90.00
_cell.angle_gamma   90.00
#
_symmetry.space_group_name_H-M   'P 1'
#
loop_
_entity.id
_entity.type
_entity.pdbx_description
1 polymer ?
#
loop_
_entity_poly.entity_id
_entity_poly.type
_entity_poly.pdbx_seq_one_letter_code
_entity_poly.pdbx_strand_id
1 'polypeptide(L)'
;MYMDESEIHYDPQRALHYANQISTPRLVGTEQEQTIGQQIASCLESFGYKVEPQPFRFSDASSVVLAVEILATQVLIGITLWLHSLGSPAQTVSALFLFLLIALTGPVNRAVQEGSLAPAPGGQDPSWRGLFTRLGKRYQASNYWARLRGPAPEPGGTQLILVAHYDTKSQAMPLVVRIALFVIGIGGSALFAALVLASSFYAPLAVAAQIVGVLSILAGIPLWFLNLGNTSPGAIDDASGVGVVLHLAEALSSHTEACRQLGLSILITSAEELSTMGAVAFVRQNGPQLRQQAKTGRMYVLNFDGPGANGKLYWVGKEPARERVAGPSLLFLARQACKDLDLVLGRFVLPGALFDHIPFSNLGLDAGSLIAIGRDSLKVHTRQDTPDRLNVRGFDQAGQVALHIMRRLVALPGTSQAAPCQDFEKSEVYKADTVLRFLRDQIHLTPNKALAIGLGLGLVDLMIAHSYGLWYSHTGVIGALQDPPYLLTIFVILPLFLRTYVWMPDGLACIFQSLPANHLILDRDMPTYRNNVRLMLGRFNHSWFVITLLIAILLQVLVVIGNASYPDTYNTTLSARLVFFRIPYGLLGLYAATAVVVSSILNGDWSQLTRDIEPQIHPMHPDMAAGYGAFTHCIINMLGIFVGIATFFFTKALFQPATDRVTFQPVYNWGIIISTILYLIVGFIVFLYIPTGAARRAIQQAKRKQLEMLAEEYNAEQQELLEMVHHRSLSVPEAQQAQAMKAQIERLKLLNEAISLVENVPSSPINRKTVQRFGLSYLSIYLSTLVYNFLRAYLSDTTAMQFKALMEQASLSEILRGLLRVLFTGQL
;
A
#
# COMPACT_ATOMS: atom_id res chain seq x y z
N MET A 1 -22.71 30.33 3.65
CA MET A 1 -23.91 29.48 3.59
C MET A 1 -23.50 28.12 4.14
N TYR A 2 -23.97 27.78 5.34
CA TYR A 2 -23.79 26.45 5.93
C TYR A 2 -25.03 25.62 5.57
N MET A 3 -24.87 24.32 5.29
CA MET A 3 -26.01 23.41 5.35
C MET A 3 -26.47 23.39 6.81
N ASP A 4 -27.62 23.99 7.12
CA ASP A 4 -28.18 23.98 8.47
C ASP A 4 -28.52 22.52 8.84
N GLU A 5 -28.07 22.07 10.02
CA GLU A 5 -28.27 20.70 10.49
C GLU A 5 -29.76 20.34 10.62
N SER A 6 -30.62 21.34 10.77
CA SER A 6 -32.05 21.16 10.95
C SER A 6 -32.83 20.88 9.65
N GLU A 7 -32.23 21.10 8.46
CA GLU A 7 -33.00 21.05 7.19
C GLU A 7 -32.94 19.71 6.43
N ILE A 8 -31.83 18.95 6.49
CA ILE A 8 -31.71 17.68 5.75
C ILE A 8 -32.10 16.50 6.65
N HIS A 9 -33.36 16.09 6.55
CA HIS A 9 -33.88 14.93 7.28
C HIS A 9 -33.60 13.62 6.52
N TYR A 10 -32.73 12.77 7.08
CA TYR A 10 -32.52 11.39 6.62
C TYR A 10 -33.32 10.42 7.48
N ASP A 11 -34.25 9.71 6.85
CA ASP A 11 -35.06 8.65 7.44
C ASP A 11 -34.54 7.26 7.03
N PRO A 12 -33.91 6.51 7.94
CA PRO A 12 -33.40 5.18 7.63
C PRO A 12 -34.51 4.17 7.28
N GLN A 13 -35.77 4.41 7.67
CA GLN A 13 -36.91 3.56 7.26
C GLN A 13 -37.22 3.71 5.77
N ARG A 14 -37.02 4.91 5.23
CA ARG A 14 -37.21 5.18 3.80
C ARG A 14 -36.11 4.50 2.97
N ALA A 15 -34.87 4.51 3.44
CA ALA A 15 -33.78 3.76 2.83
C ALA A 15 -34.04 2.23 2.85
N LEU A 16 -34.51 1.71 3.98
CA LEU A 16 -34.93 0.31 4.12
C LEU A 16 -36.09 -0.03 3.15
N HIS A 17 -37.05 0.87 2.98
CA HIS A 17 -38.15 0.69 2.03
C HIS A 17 -37.66 0.52 0.59
N TYR A 18 -36.74 1.39 0.13
CA TYR A 18 -36.14 1.24 -1.20
C TYR A 18 -35.37 -0.07 -1.36
N ALA A 19 -34.58 -0.45 -0.35
CA ALA A 19 -33.85 -1.72 -0.36
C ALA A 19 -34.80 -2.92 -0.50
N ASN A 20 -35.91 -2.92 0.24
CA ASN A 20 -36.91 -3.99 0.18
C ASN A 20 -37.55 -4.13 -1.22
N GLN A 21 -37.79 -3.02 -1.93
CA GLN A 21 -38.41 -3.03 -3.26
C GLN A 21 -37.55 -3.72 -4.33
N ILE A 22 -36.23 -3.63 -4.20
CA ILE A 22 -35.28 -4.15 -5.19
C ILE A 22 -34.59 -5.45 -4.75
N SER A 23 -34.89 -5.94 -3.55
CA SER A 23 -34.33 -7.18 -2.95
C SER A 23 -34.89 -8.44 -3.62
N THR A 24 -34.52 -8.64 -4.88
CA THR A 24 -34.87 -9.78 -5.73
C THR A 24 -33.62 -10.24 -6.50
N PRO A 25 -33.49 -11.53 -6.88
CA PRO A 25 -32.36 -12.00 -7.67
C PRO A 25 -32.21 -11.23 -8.99
N ARG A 26 -31.07 -10.57 -9.14
CA ARG A 26 -30.75 -9.63 -10.22
C ARG A 26 -29.32 -9.87 -10.72
N LEU A 27 -29.00 -11.13 -11.02
CA LEU A 27 -27.73 -11.50 -11.67
C LEU A 27 -27.56 -10.77 -13.00
N VAL A 28 -26.35 -10.28 -13.25
CA VAL A 28 -25.97 -9.55 -14.46
C VAL A 28 -26.42 -10.27 -15.74
N GLY A 29 -27.01 -9.50 -16.66
CA GLY A 29 -27.45 -9.99 -17.96
C GLY A 29 -28.78 -10.73 -17.93
N THR A 30 -29.49 -10.72 -16.80
CA THR A 30 -30.87 -11.18 -16.71
C THR A 30 -31.85 -10.05 -16.99
N GLU A 31 -33.07 -10.37 -17.42
CA GLU A 31 -34.14 -9.39 -17.60
C GLU A 31 -34.50 -8.67 -16.30
N GLN A 32 -34.41 -9.38 -15.17
CA GLN A 32 -34.66 -8.81 -13.85
C GLN A 32 -33.64 -7.74 -13.49
N GLU A 33 -32.35 -7.96 -13.77
CA GLU A 33 -31.30 -6.95 -13.57
C GLU A 33 -31.61 -5.68 -14.38
N GLN A 34 -31.92 -5.82 -15.67
CA GLN A 34 -32.28 -4.68 -16.52
C GLN A 34 -33.52 -3.93 -16.01
N THR A 35 -34.55 -4.67 -15.59
CA THR A 35 -35.81 -4.10 -15.06
C THR A 35 -35.56 -3.30 -13.78
N ILE A 36 -34.82 -3.86 -12.82
CA ILE A 36 -34.46 -3.16 -11.58
C ILE A 36 -33.61 -1.92 -11.88
N GLY A 37 -32.64 -2.01 -12.78
CA GLY A 37 -31.84 -0.87 -13.19
C GLY A 37 -32.68 0.29 -13.74
N GLN A 38 -33.67 -0.01 -14.59
CA GLN A 38 -34.61 0.99 -15.10
C GLN A 38 -35.49 1.58 -13.99
N GLN A 39 -35.97 0.76 -13.06
CA GLN A 39 -36.74 1.24 -11.90
C GLN A 39 -35.92 2.20 -11.03
N ILE A 40 -34.65 1.88 -10.76
CA ILE A 40 -33.72 2.75 -10.02
C ILE A 40 -33.51 4.08 -10.78
N ALA A 41 -33.31 4.02 -12.10
CA ALA A 41 -33.18 5.21 -12.93
C ALA A 41 -34.42 6.10 -12.84
N SER A 42 -35.61 5.54 -13.02
CA SER A 42 -36.88 6.29 -12.89
C SER A 42 -37.08 6.87 -11.49
N CYS A 43 -36.66 6.15 -10.45
CA CYS A 43 -36.70 6.65 -9.07
C CYS A 43 -35.82 7.89 -8.91
N LEU A 44 -34.57 7.85 -9.36
CA LEU A 44 -33.66 9.01 -9.34
C LEU A 44 -34.18 10.18 -10.18
N GLU A 45 -34.78 9.92 -11.35
CA GLU A 45 -35.42 10.95 -12.17
C GLU A 45 -36.59 11.63 -11.45
N SER A 46 -37.37 10.87 -10.67
CA SER A 46 -38.46 11.41 -9.86
C SER A 46 -37.98 12.36 -8.76
N PHE A 47 -36.73 12.21 -8.31
CA PHE A 47 -36.05 13.13 -7.38
C PHE A 47 -35.39 14.33 -8.09
N GLY A 48 -35.62 14.51 -9.40
CA GLY A 48 -35.11 15.65 -10.16
C GLY A 48 -33.71 15.48 -10.73
N TYR A 49 -33.14 14.27 -10.69
CA TYR A 49 -31.87 13.98 -11.34
C TYR A 49 -32.05 13.79 -12.86
N LYS A 50 -30.98 14.08 -13.61
CA LYS A 50 -30.79 13.61 -14.97
C LYS A 50 -29.98 12.31 -14.89
N VAL A 51 -30.59 11.20 -15.28
CA VAL A 51 -29.96 9.89 -15.27
C VAL A 51 -29.44 9.56 -16.67
N GLU A 52 -28.18 9.17 -16.75
CA GLU A 52 -27.53 8.73 -17.98
C GLU A 52 -27.20 7.24 -17.87
N PRO A 53 -27.90 6.37 -18.62
CA PRO A 53 -27.51 4.97 -18.71
C PRO A 53 -26.20 4.86 -19.50
N GLN A 54 -25.23 4.13 -18.94
CA GLN A 54 -23.93 3.86 -19.54
C GLN A 54 -23.82 2.36 -19.85
N PRO A 55 -24.31 1.92 -21.02
CA PRO A 55 -24.25 0.52 -21.40
C PRO A 55 -22.81 0.10 -21.71
N PHE A 56 -22.43 -1.09 -21.26
CA PHE A 56 -21.14 -1.70 -21.53
C PHE A 56 -21.27 -3.20 -21.77
N ARG A 57 -20.25 -3.77 -22.41
CA ARG A 57 -20.15 -5.21 -22.69
C ARG A 57 -18.83 -5.73 -22.16
N PHE A 58 -18.85 -6.94 -21.62
CA PHE A 58 -17.65 -7.55 -21.06
C PHE A 58 -17.73 -9.07 -21.09
N SER A 59 -16.62 -9.74 -20.79
CA SER A 59 -16.55 -11.19 -20.58
C SER A 59 -16.14 -11.52 -19.15
N ASP A 60 -16.57 -12.66 -18.61
CA ASP A 60 -16.09 -13.17 -17.32
C ASP A 60 -14.72 -13.87 -17.40
N ALA A 61 -13.86 -13.46 -18.33
CA ALA A 61 -12.53 -14.01 -18.55
C ALA A 61 -11.67 -14.04 -17.28
N SER A 62 -11.85 -13.07 -16.36
CA SER A 62 -11.18 -13.07 -15.06
C SER A 62 -11.51 -14.33 -14.24
N SER A 63 -12.75 -14.81 -14.27
CA SER A 63 -13.15 -16.03 -13.58
C SER A 63 -12.53 -17.26 -14.23
N VAL A 64 -12.48 -17.30 -15.57
CA VAL A 64 -11.82 -18.39 -16.32
C VAL A 64 -10.33 -18.44 -16.04
N VAL A 65 -9.64 -17.29 -16.08
CA VAL A 65 -8.20 -17.20 -15.81
C VAL A 65 -7.90 -17.58 -14.37
N LEU A 66 -8.69 -17.10 -13.40
CA LEU A 66 -8.52 -17.50 -12.01
C LEU A 66 -8.65 -19.02 -11.82
N ALA A 67 -9.64 -19.65 -12.47
CA ALA A 67 -9.79 -21.11 -12.41
C ALA A 67 -8.57 -21.84 -13.02
N VAL A 68 -8.06 -21.36 -14.17
CA VAL A 68 -6.85 -21.89 -14.82
C VAL A 68 -5.61 -21.69 -13.94
N GLU A 69 -5.46 -20.54 -13.28
CA GLU A 69 -4.36 -20.27 -12.36
C GLU A 69 -4.41 -21.19 -11.15
N ILE A 70 -5.59 -21.41 -10.55
CA ILE A 70 -5.75 -22.36 -9.45
C ILE A 70 -5.37 -23.77 -9.91
N LEU A 71 -5.85 -24.20 -11.09
CA LEU A 71 -5.49 -25.51 -11.66
C LEU A 71 -3.98 -25.63 -11.91
N ALA A 72 -3.37 -24.64 -12.57
CA ALA A 72 -1.93 -24.62 -12.84
C ALA A 72 -1.10 -24.66 -11.54
N THR A 73 -1.55 -23.95 -10.50
CA THR A 73 -0.97 -24.00 -9.16
C THR A 73 -1.02 -25.42 -8.60
N GLN A 74 -2.17 -26.10 -8.66
CA GLN A 74 -2.29 -27.49 -8.16
C GLN A 74 -1.43 -28.48 -8.94
N VAL A 75 -1.37 -28.34 -10.27
CA VAL A 75 -0.51 -29.16 -11.12
C VAL A 75 0.96 -28.97 -10.76
N LEU A 76 1.41 -27.73 -10.57
CA LEU A 76 2.78 -27.43 -10.16
C LEU A 76 3.10 -27.98 -8.77
N ILE A 77 2.17 -27.95 -7.81
CA ILE A 77 2.37 -28.59 -6.50
C ILE A 77 2.53 -30.10 -6.68
N GLY A 78 1.63 -30.74 -7.45
CA GLY A 78 1.70 -32.17 -7.73
C GLY A 78 3.02 -32.58 -8.39
N ILE A 79 3.47 -31.83 -9.40
CA ILE A 79 4.77 -32.03 -10.05
C ILE A 79 5.92 -31.86 -9.05
N THR A 80 5.87 -30.83 -8.21
CA THR A 80 6.91 -30.57 -7.21
C THR A 80 7.00 -31.70 -6.19
N LEU A 81 5.87 -32.19 -5.67
CA LEU A 81 5.81 -33.33 -4.75
C LEU A 81 6.30 -34.63 -5.41
N TRP A 82 5.93 -34.86 -6.68
CA TRP A 82 6.40 -36.02 -7.43
C TRP A 82 7.92 -35.96 -7.66
N LEU A 83 8.46 -34.84 -8.12
CA LEU A 83 9.91 -34.64 -8.29
C LEU A 83 10.66 -34.78 -6.96
N HIS A 84 10.08 -34.31 -5.87
CA HIS A 84 10.62 -34.49 -4.52
C HIS A 84 10.71 -35.98 -4.15
N SER A 85 9.67 -36.78 -4.44
CA SER A 85 9.66 -38.22 -4.17
C SER A 85 10.74 -39.00 -4.94
N LEU A 86 11.16 -38.47 -6.09
CA LEU A 86 12.26 -39.01 -6.88
C LEU A 86 13.64 -38.52 -6.43
N GLY A 87 13.72 -37.66 -5.41
CA GLY A 87 14.96 -36.99 -4.99
C GLY A 87 15.53 -36.04 -6.06
N SER A 88 14.72 -35.59 -7.01
CA SER A 88 15.19 -34.80 -8.15
C SER A 88 15.42 -33.34 -7.78
N PRO A 89 16.56 -32.72 -8.15
CA PRO A 89 16.79 -31.30 -7.95
C PRO A 89 15.84 -30.41 -8.78
N ALA A 90 15.16 -30.97 -9.79
CA ALA A 90 14.18 -30.25 -10.60
C ALA A 90 12.98 -29.74 -9.78
N GLN A 91 12.74 -30.30 -8.58
CA GLN A 91 11.72 -29.80 -7.65
C GLN A 91 11.92 -28.31 -7.31
N THR A 92 13.16 -27.84 -7.22
CA THR A 92 13.50 -26.45 -6.89
C THR A 92 13.06 -25.52 -8.02
N VAL A 93 13.28 -25.94 -9.27
CA VAL A 93 12.83 -25.20 -10.46
C VAL A 93 11.30 -25.14 -10.52
N SER A 94 10.62 -26.26 -10.27
CA SER A 94 9.16 -26.31 -10.19
C SER A 94 8.61 -25.40 -9.09
N ALA A 95 9.23 -25.40 -7.91
CA ALA A 95 8.85 -24.51 -6.81
C ALA A 95 9.08 -23.02 -7.13
N LEU A 96 10.15 -22.68 -7.88
CA LEU A 96 10.37 -21.32 -8.38
C LEU A 96 9.27 -20.88 -9.36
N PHE A 97 8.86 -21.76 -10.29
CA PHE A 97 7.75 -21.46 -11.20
C PHE A 97 6.43 -21.28 -10.44
N LEU A 98 6.17 -22.11 -9.43
CA LEU A 98 5.01 -21.96 -8.56
C LEU A 98 5.02 -20.62 -7.82
N PHE A 99 6.16 -20.25 -7.23
CA PHE A 99 6.32 -18.95 -6.56
C PHE A 99 6.08 -17.78 -7.51
N LEU A 100 6.64 -17.85 -8.73
CA LEU A 100 6.46 -16.83 -9.76
C LEU A 100 4.99 -16.73 -10.21
N LEU A 101 4.31 -17.87 -10.43
CA LEU A 101 2.90 -17.90 -10.79
C LEU A 101 2.03 -17.19 -9.75
N ILE A 102 2.25 -17.47 -8.46
CA ILE A 102 1.51 -16.85 -7.35
C ILE A 102 1.82 -15.35 -7.27
N ALA A 103 3.08 -14.96 -7.44
CA ALA A 103 3.48 -13.54 -7.45
C ALA A 103 2.84 -12.75 -8.61
N LEU A 104 2.58 -13.42 -9.74
CA LEU A 104 1.98 -12.82 -10.94
C LEU A 104 0.45 -12.86 -10.95
N THR A 105 -0.20 -13.67 -10.10
CA THR A 105 -1.66 -13.85 -10.06
C THR A 105 -2.41 -12.51 -9.99
N GLY A 106 -2.03 -11.61 -9.08
CA GLY A 106 -2.69 -10.30 -8.93
C GLY A 106 -2.58 -9.41 -10.17
N PRO A 107 -1.35 -9.13 -10.67
CA PRO A 107 -1.16 -8.38 -11.91
C PRO A 107 -1.85 -8.99 -13.15
N VAL A 108 -1.81 -10.31 -13.30
CA VAL A 108 -2.45 -11.02 -14.43
C VAL A 108 -3.97 -10.86 -14.36
N ASN A 109 -4.59 -11.16 -13.21
CA ASN A 109 -6.03 -11.00 -13.05
C ASN A 109 -6.50 -9.58 -13.32
N ARG A 110 -5.73 -8.56 -12.89
CA ARG A 110 -6.04 -7.16 -13.18
C ARG A 110 -5.95 -6.85 -14.68
N ALA A 111 -4.92 -7.32 -15.36
CA ALA A 111 -4.77 -7.12 -16.80
C ALA A 111 -5.90 -7.81 -17.58
N VAL A 112 -6.31 -9.01 -17.14
CA VAL A 112 -7.44 -9.75 -17.71
C VAL A 112 -8.75 -9.01 -17.44
N GLN A 113 -8.98 -8.53 -16.22
CA GLN A 113 -10.16 -7.75 -15.84
C GLN A 113 -10.31 -6.50 -16.74
N GLU A 114 -9.25 -5.69 -16.85
CA GLU A 114 -9.25 -4.51 -17.73
C GLU A 114 -9.40 -4.87 -19.21
N GLY A 115 -8.82 -5.99 -19.64
CA GLY A 115 -8.90 -6.50 -21.01
C GLY A 115 -10.20 -7.21 -21.36
N SER A 116 -11.05 -7.52 -20.37
CA SER A 116 -12.35 -8.17 -20.56
C SER A 116 -13.45 -7.21 -21.00
N LEU A 117 -13.25 -5.91 -20.83
CA LEU A 117 -14.17 -4.89 -21.29
C LEU A 117 -14.08 -4.75 -22.81
N ALA A 118 -15.21 -4.90 -23.49
CA ALA A 118 -15.32 -4.64 -24.91
C ALA A 118 -14.92 -3.18 -25.22
N PRO A 119 -14.30 -2.92 -26.38
CA PRO A 119 -14.01 -1.56 -26.80
C PRO A 119 -15.32 -0.78 -26.98
N ALA A 120 -15.25 0.53 -26.76
CA ALA A 120 -16.34 1.43 -27.12
C ALA A 120 -16.64 1.31 -28.63
N PRO A 121 -17.88 1.54 -29.08
CA PRO A 121 -18.22 1.52 -30.50
C PRO A 121 -17.25 2.38 -31.32
N GLY A 122 -16.58 1.78 -32.31
CA GLY A 122 -15.59 2.46 -33.16
C GLY A 122 -14.15 2.51 -32.62
N GLY A 123 -13.89 2.05 -31.38
CA GLY A 123 -12.54 1.95 -30.84
C GLY A 123 -11.79 0.74 -31.40
N GLN A 124 -10.55 0.94 -31.88
CA GLN A 124 -9.65 -0.17 -32.20
C GLN A 124 -9.15 -0.81 -30.89
N ASP A 125 -9.34 -2.12 -30.74
CA ASP A 125 -8.85 -2.85 -29.58
C ASP A 125 -7.45 -3.40 -29.87
N PRO A 126 -6.48 -3.27 -28.94
CA PRO A 126 -5.23 -4.00 -29.03
C PRO A 126 -5.49 -5.50 -29.21
N SER A 127 -4.70 -6.17 -30.06
CA SER A 127 -4.90 -7.58 -30.45
C SER A 127 -5.03 -8.54 -29.25
N TRP A 128 -4.35 -8.25 -28.14
CA TRP A 128 -4.41 -9.07 -26.93
C TRP A 128 -5.73 -8.96 -26.14
N ARG A 129 -6.43 -7.81 -26.17
CA ARG A 129 -7.74 -7.64 -25.52
C ARG A 129 -8.85 -8.40 -26.24
N GLY A 130 -8.71 -8.51 -27.55
CA GLY A 130 -9.56 -9.37 -28.37
C GLY A 130 -9.57 -10.83 -27.90
N LEU A 131 -8.49 -11.31 -27.27
CA LEU A 131 -8.46 -12.65 -26.66
C LEU A 131 -9.34 -12.72 -25.41
N PHE A 132 -9.18 -11.77 -24.48
CA PHE A 132 -9.92 -11.79 -23.21
C PHE A 132 -11.40 -11.57 -23.40
N THR A 133 -11.82 -10.63 -24.25
CA THR A 133 -13.24 -10.43 -24.60
C THR A 133 -13.90 -11.66 -25.25
N ARG A 134 -13.11 -12.60 -25.79
CA ARG A 134 -13.58 -13.88 -26.33
C ARG A 134 -13.55 -15.03 -25.33
N LEU A 135 -12.84 -14.87 -24.22
CA LEU A 135 -12.69 -15.90 -23.20
C LEU A 135 -13.83 -15.81 -22.19
N GLY A 136 -14.48 -16.94 -21.90
CA GLY A 136 -15.61 -16.98 -20.97
C GLY A 136 -16.94 -16.52 -21.58
N LYS A 137 -17.95 -16.37 -20.72
CA LYS A 137 -19.28 -15.90 -21.08
C LYS A 137 -19.27 -14.38 -21.22
N ARG A 138 -19.98 -13.89 -22.22
CA ARG A 138 -20.14 -12.45 -22.48
C ARG A 138 -21.45 -11.95 -21.86
N TYR A 139 -21.36 -10.75 -21.29
CA TYR A 139 -22.46 -10.06 -20.65
C TYR A 139 -22.63 -8.68 -21.26
N GLN A 140 -23.85 -8.17 -21.16
CA GLN A 140 -24.20 -6.79 -21.42
C GLN A 140 -24.89 -6.27 -20.16
N ALA A 141 -24.47 -5.09 -19.73
CA ALA A 141 -24.91 -4.47 -18.49
C ALA A 141 -24.93 -2.94 -18.68
N SER A 142 -25.55 -2.24 -17.75
CA SER A 142 -25.60 -0.78 -17.75
C SER A 142 -25.34 -0.24 -16.35
N ASN A 143 -24.45 0.75 -16.25
CA ASN A 143 -24.39 1.61 -15.09
C ASN A 143 -25.42 2.75 -15.25
N TYR A 144 -25.84 3.36 -14.16
CA TYR A 144 -26.70 4.55 -14.17
C TYR A 144 -25.99 5.69 -13.45
N TRP A 145 -25.60 6.72 -14.21
CA TRP A 145 -24.92 7.90 -13.68
C TRP A 145 -25.91 9.06 -13.60
N ALA A 146 -26.24 9.48 -12.39
CA ALA A 146 -27.24 10.50 -12.12
C ALA A 146 -26.60 11.78 -11.59
N ARG A 147 -27.02 12.92 -12.14
CA ARG A 147 -26.57 14.26 -11.76
C ARG A 147 -27.78 15.17 -11.59
N LEU A 148 -27.76 16.09 -10.62
CA LEU A 148 -28.84 17.06 -10.48
C LEU A 148 -28.98 17.91 -11.75
N ARG A 149 -30.22 18.24 -12.14
CA ARG A 149 -30.48 19.15 -13.26
C ARG A 149 -30.00 20.57 -12.89
N GLY A 150 -29.30 21.21 -13.83
CA GLY A 150 -28.78 22.56 -13.65
C GLY A 150 -27.46 22.78 -14.40
N PRO A 151 -26.82 23.94 -14.17
CA PRO A 151 -25.48 24.20 -14.69
C PRO A 151 -24.50 23.16 -14.15
N ALA A 152 -23.48 22.85 -14.94
CA ALA A 152 -22.40 21.97 -14.49
C ALA A 152 -21.71 22.56 -13.25
N PRO A 153 -21.21 21.73 -12.32
CA PRO A 153 -20.46 22.23 -11.18
C PRO A 153 -19.25 23.04 -11.65
N GLU A 154 -18.92 24.09 -10.90
CA GLU A 154 -17.80 24.99 -11.17
C GLU A 154 -16.49 24.19 -11.36
N PRO A 155 -15.71 24.49 -12.42
CA PRO A 155 -14.41 23.85 -12.62
C PRO A 155 -13.50 24.03 -11.39
N GLY A 156 -13.07 22.92 -10.79
CA GLY A 156 -12.22 22.93 -9.58
C GLY A 156 -12.98 22.94 -8.25
N GLY A 157 -14.32 22.91 -8.28
CA GLY A 157 -15.15 22.63 -7.11
C GLY A 157 -14.91 21.22 -6.55
N THR A 158 -15.25 21.04 -5.28
CA THR A 158 -15.31 19.72 -4.66
C THR A 158 -16.36 18.87 -5.37
N GLN A 159 -16.06 17.58 -5.57
CA GLN A 159 -16.94 16.61 -6.21
C GLN A 159 -17.05 15.37 -5.34
N LEU A 160 -18.28 14.90 -5.11
CA LEU A 160 -18.56 13.64 -4.44
C LEU A 160 -19.38 12.73 -5.35
N ILE A 161 -18.91 11.51 -5.55
CA ILE A 161 -19.67 10.43 -6.19
C ILE A 161 -20.11 9.45 -5.10
N LEU A 162 -21.43 9.31 -4.92
CA LEU A 162 -22.00 8.23 -4.13
C LEU A 162 -22.15 7.00 -5.03
N VAL A 163 -21.65 5.86 -4.58
CA VAL A 163 -21.63 4.61 -5.36
C VAL A 163 -22.31 3.49 -4.60
N ALA A 164 -23.11 2.68 -5.29
CA ALA A 164 -23.62 1.40 -4.83
C ALA A 164 -23.88 0.50 -6.04
N HIS A 165 -23.78 -0.82 -5.88
CA HIS A 165 -24.07 -1.74 -6.99
C HIS A 165 -25.46 -2.34 -6.86
N TYR A 166 -26.09 -2.61 -7.99
CA TYR A 166 -27.44 -3.17 -8.02
C TYR A 166 -27.50 -4.57 -8.59
N ASP A 167 -26.41 -5.17 -9.07
CA ASP A 167 -26.43 -6.60 -9.41
C ASP A 167 -26.28 -7.48 -8.16
N THR A 168 -26.59 -8.77 -8.31
CA THR A 168 -26.45 -9.76 -7.22
C THR A 168 -25.82 -11.04 -7.72
N LYS A 169 -25.16 -11.78 -6.82
CA LYS A 169 -24.83 -13.20 -7.05
C LYS A 169 -25.31 -14.10 -5.92
N SER A 170 -25.47 -15.38 -6.25
CA SER A 170 -25.44 -16.46 -5.27
C SER A 170 -24.29 -17.41 -5.56
N GLN A 171 -23.81 -18.06 -4.52
CA GLN A 171 -22.72 -19.03 -4.59
C GLN A 171 -23.13 -20.33 -3.92
N ALA A 172 -22.68 -21.45 -4.48
CA ALA A 172 -22.90 -22.76 -3.87
C ALA A 172 -22.13 -22.91 -2.55
N MET A 173 -20.98 -22.24 -2.46
CA MET A 173 -20.08 -22.32 -1.32
C MET A 173 -20.27 -21.10 -0.41
N PRO A 174 -20.44 -21.28 0.92
CA PRO A 174 -20.49 -20.17 1.87
C PRO A 174 -19.24 -19.29 1.78
N LEU A 175 -19.42 -17.97 1.89
CA LEU A 175 -18.35 -16.99 1.75
C LEU A 175 -17.14 -17.28 2.66
N VAL A 176 -17.39 -17.62 3.93
CA VAL A 176 -16.33 -17.94 4.91
C VAL A 176 -15.52 -19.17 4.50
N VAL A 177 -16.19 -20.22 4.01
CA VAL A 177 -15.52 -21.44 3.53
C VAL A 177 -14.66 -21.12 2.32
N ARG A 178 -15.19 -20.34 1.37
CA ARG A 178 -14.46 -19.90 0.19
C ARG A 178 -13.21 -19.09 0.55
N ILE A 179 -13.33 -18.13 1.47
CA ILE A 179 -12.18 -17.35 1.97
C ILE A 179 -11.13 -18.27 2.59
N ALA A 180 -11.54 -19.18 3.47
CA ALA A 180 -10.63 -20.13 4.11
C ALA A 180 -9.89 -20.98 3.07
N LEU A 181 -10.60 -21.50 2.06
CA LEU A 181 -10.01 -22.26 0.97
C LEU A 181 -9.06 -21.43 0.10
N PHE A 182 -9.37 -20.16 -0.19
CA PHE A 182 -8.43 -19.28 -0.89
C PHE A 182 -7.15 -19.02 -0.08
N VAL A 183 -7.28 -18.79 1.23
CA VAL A 183 -6.14 -18.57 2.13
C VAL A 183 -5.27 -19.81 2.23
N ILE A 184 -5.87 -21.00 2.42
CA ILE A 184 -5.14 -22.27 2.53
C ILE A 184 -4.58 -22.70 1.15
N GLY A 185 -5.37 -22.54 0.09
CA GLY A 185 -5.00 -22.86 -1.28
C GLY A 185 -3.86 -21.98 -1.74
N ILE A 186 -4.10 -20.68 -1.99
CA ILE A 186 -3.09 -19.77 -2.55
C ILE A 186 -1.98 -19.46 -1.53
N GLY A 187 -2.35 -19.12 -0.29
CA GLY A 187 -1.38 -18.80 0.76
C GLY A 187 -0.54 -20.01 1.15
N GLY A 188 -1.15 -21.19 1.26
CA GLY A 188 -0.42 -22.44 1.47
C GLY A 188 0.45 -22.82 0.29
N SER A 189 0.04 -22.56 -0.96
CA SER A 189 0.88 -22.82 -2.15
C SER A 189 2.14 -21.95 -2.14
N ALA A 190 2.03 -20.69 -1.69
CA ALA A 190 3.18 -19.80 -1.56
C ALA A 190 4.14 -20.29 -0.46
N LEU A 191 3.58 -20.69 0.69
CA LEU A 191 4.34 -21.27 1.79
C LEU A 191 5.02 -22.59 1.38
N PHE A 192 4.31 -23.46 0.66
CA PHE A 192 4.85 -24.70 0.11
C PHE A 192 6.05 -24.44 -0.79
N ALA A 193 5.92 -23.53 -1.77
CA ALA A 193 7.02 -23.15 -2.64
C ALA A 193 8.22 -22.67 -1.83
N ALA A 194 8.00 -21.77 -0.85
CA ALA A 194 9.06 -21.26 0.02
C ALA A 194 9.74 -22.38 0.84
N LEU A 195 8.98 -23.32 1.39
CA LEU A 195 9.50 -24.44 2.17
C LEU A 195 10.30 -25.43 1.30
N VAL A 196 9.87 -25.71 0.06
CA VAL A 196 10.64 -26.55 -0.87
C VAL A 196 11.97 -25.88 -1.20
N LEU A 197 11.97 -24.58 -1.50
CA LEU A 197 13.20 -23.83 -1.74
C LEU A 197 14.12 -23.84 -0.51
N ALA A 198 13.57 -23.62 0.69
CA ALA A 198 14.32 -23.67 1.94
C ALA A 198 14.85 -25.07 2.27
N SER A 199 14.13 -26.13 1.89
CA SER A 199 14.53 -27.52 2.13
C SER A 199 15.82 -27.91 1.39
N SER A 200 16.16 -27.17 0.32
CA SER A 200 17.45 -27.31 -0.36
C SER A 200 18.64 -26.90 0.53
N PHE A 201 18.38 -26.15 1.60
CA PHE A 201 19.37 -25.72 2.60
C PHE A 201 19.19 -26.41 3.95
N TYR A 202 17.97 -26.84 4.29
CA TYR A 202 17.67 -27.53 5.54
C TYR A 202 16.63 -28.64 5.32
N ALA A 203 17.15 -29.86 5.12
CA ALA A 203 16.35 -31.03 4.73
C ALA A 203 15.10 -31.32 5.59
N PRO A 204 15.07 -31.10 6.92
CA PRO A 204 13.88 -31.34 7.73
C PRO A 204 12.64 -30.53 7.30
N LEU A 205 12.81 -29.40 6.61
CA LEU A 205 11.68 -28.62 6.08
C LEU A 205 10.92 -29.33 4.97
N ALA A 206 11.50 -30.35 4.34
CA ALA A 206 10.84 -31.11 3.29
C ALA A 206 9.53 -31.77 3.78
N VAL A 207 9.51 -32.30 5.00
CA VAL A 207 8.30 -32.92 5.57
C VAL A 207 7.19 -31.88 5.77
N ALA A 208 7.54 -30.71 6.30
CA ALA A 208 6.60 -29.59 6.44
C ALA A 208 6.10 -29.13 5.06
N ALA A 209 6.97 -29.05 4.06
CA ALA A 209 6.59 -28.73 2.68
C ALA A 209 5.57 -29.74 2.15
N GLN A 210 5.81 -31.05 2.28
CA GLN A 210 4.87 -32.08 1.82
C GLN A 210 3.48 -31.92 2.44
N ILE A 211 3.41 -31.73 3.76
CA ILE A 211 2.13 -31.54 4.47
C ILE A 211 1.40 -30.30 3.95
N VAL A 212 2.09 -29.16 3.84
CA VAL A 212 1.51 -27.91 3.34
C VAL A 212 1.05 -28.08 1.88
N GLY A 213 1.86 -28.71 1.03
CA GLY A 213 1.51 -28.97 -0.37
C GLY A 213 0.24 -29.80 -0.53
N VAL A 214 0.09 -30.89 0.25
CA VAL A 214 -1.12 -31.72 0.26
C VAL A 214 -2.34 -30.92 0.73
N LEU A 215 -2.22 -30.16 1.82
CA LEU A 215 -3.30 -29.32 2.32
C LEU A 215 -3.73 -28.26 1.30
N SER A 216 -2.77 -27.67 0.58
CA SER A 216 -3.06 -26.71 -0.50
C SER A 216 -3.78 -27.35 -1.69
N ILE A 217 -3.45 -28.60 -2.05
CA ILE A 217 -4.20 -29.36 -3.06
C ILE A 217 -5.63 -29.62 -2.61
N LEU A 218 -5.81 -30.13 -1.40
CA LEU A 218 -7.15 -30.41 -0.86
C LEU A 218 -8.01 -29.14 -0.77
N ALA A 219 -7.41 -27.99 -0.43
CA ALA A 219 -8.10 -26.71 -0.42
C ALA A 219 -8.36 -26.13 -1.82
N GLY A 220 -7.49 -26.43 -2.80
CA GLY A 220 -7.60 -25.93 -4.16
C GLY A 220 -8.69 -26.62 -4.99
N ILE A 221 -8.93 -27.91 -4.79
CA ILE A 221 -9.90 -28.70 -5.58
C ILE A 221 -11.32 -28.10 -5.51
N PRO A 222 -11.89 -27.79 -4.33
CA PRO A 222 -13.24 -27.20 -4.27
C PRO A 222 -13.34 -25.84 -4.96
N LEU A 223 -12.24 -25.08 -5.05
CA LEU A 223 -12.22 -23.77 -5.73
C LEU A 223 -12.35 -23.87 -7.25
N TRP A 224 -12.19 -25.06 -7.84
CA TRP A 224 -12.48 -25.29 -9.26
C TRP A 224 -13.98 -25.26 -9.57
N PHE A 225 -14.81 -25.48 -8.55
CA PHE A 225 -16.26 -25.58 -8.68
C PHE A 225 -16.97 -24.31 -8.17
N LEU A 226 -16.29 -23.16 -8.23
CA LEU A 226 -16.88 -21.86 -7.89
C LEU A 226 -17.90 -21.45 -8.97
N ASN A 227 -19.13 -21.92 -8.78
CA ASN A 227 -20.24 -21.58 -9.66
C ASN A 227 -20.99 -20.35 -9.15
N LEU A 228 -21.33 -19.47 -10.09
CA LEU A 228 -22.23 -18.34 -9.87
C LEU A 228 -23.67 -18.77 -10.17
N GLY A 229 -24.60 -18.36 -9.32
CA GLY A 229 -26.03 -18.58 -9.51
C GLY A 229 -26.84 -17.31 -9.30
N ASN A 230 -28.13 -17.37 -9.63
CA ASN A 230 -29.08 -16.26 -9.50
C ASN A 230 -30.20 -16.57 -8.49
N THR A 231 -29.84 -16.98 -7.27
CA THR A 231 -30.83 -17.37 -6.24
C THR A 231 -30.80 -16.52 -4.98
N SER A 232 -29.80 -15.64 -4.84
CA SER A 232 -29.72 -14.67 -3.74
C SER A 232 -30.59 -13.47 -4.09
N PRO A 233 -31.51 -13.04 -3.21
CA PRO A 233 -32.19 -11.77 -3.37
C PRO A 233 -31.27 -10.56 -3.18
N GLY A 234 -30.09 -10.75 -2.56
CA GLY A 234 -29.10 -9.70 -2.38
C GLY A 234 -29.63 -8.51 -1.59
N ALA A 235 -30.32 -8.78 -0.48
CA ALA A 235 -30.90 -7.74 0.35
C ALA A 235 -29.81 -6.91 1.03
N ILE A 236 -28.88 -7.56 1.74
CA ILE A 236 -27.67 -6.94 2.26
C ILE A 236 -26.76 -6.58 1.09
N ASP A 237 -26.50 -7.51 0.16
CA ASP A 237 -25.53 -7.37 -0.94
C ASP A 237 -26.20 -7.28 -2.34
N ASP A 238 -26.48 -6.10 -2.90
CA ASP A 238 -26.35 -4.78 -2.27
C ASP A 238 -27.60 -3.90 -2.42
N ALA A 239 -28.79 -4.47 -2.21
CA ALA A 239 -30.02 -3.67 -2.18
C ALA A 239 -29.95 -2.61 -1.06
N SER A 240 -29.23 -2.92 0.02
CA SER A 240 -29.04 -2.00 1.12
C SER A 240 -28.20 -0.76 0.77
N GLY A 241 -27.10 -0.91 0.03
CA GLY A 241 -26.31 0.23 -0.46
C GLY A 241 -27.10 1.12 -1.41
N VAL A 242 -27.82 0.51 -2.35
CA VAL A 242 -28.73 1.25 -3.26
C VAL A 242 -29.83 1.96 -2.48
N GLY A 243 -30.42 1.33 -1.46
CA GLY A 243 -31.42 1.96 -0.60
C GLY A 243 -30.90 3.20 0.14
N VAL A 244 -29.67 3.14 0.68
CA VAL A 244 -29.00 4.31 1.28
C VAL A 244 -28.83 5.43 0.25
N VAL A 245 -28.30 5.11 -0.94
CA VAL A 245 -28.03 6.10 -1.99
C VAL A 245 -29.31 6.73 -2.52
N LEU A 246 -30.37 5.95 -2.75
CA LEU A 246 -31.67 6.46 -3.21
C LEU A 246 -32.30 7.41 -2.19
N HIS A 247 -32.25 7.07 -0.89
CA HIS A 247 -32.81 7.97 0.11
C HIS A 247 -31.95 9.22 0.33
N LEU A 248 -30.62 9.12 0.25
CA LEU A 248 -29.77 10.31 0.23
C LEU A 248 -30.12 11.21 -0.96
N ALA A 249 -30.36 10.65 -2.15
CA ALA A 249 -30.78 11.39 -3.33
C ALA A 249 -32.13 12.11 -3.13
N GLU A 250 -33.11 11.41 -2.56
CA GLU A 250 -34.43 11.96 -2.22
C GLU A 250 -34.31 13.13 -1.22
N ALA A 251 -33.61 12.93 -0.10
CA ALA A 251 -33.46 13.94 0.95
C ALA A 251 -32.67 15.18 0.48
N LEU A 252 -31.74 14.99 -0.45
CA LEU A 252 -30.90 16.05 -1.01
C LEU A 252 -31.55 16.78 -2.19
N SER A 253 -32.61 16.23 -2.78
CA SER A 253 -33.31 16.84 -3.92
C SER A 253 -33.92 18.21 -3.60
N SER A 254 -34.32 18.46 -2.35
CA SER A 254 -34.79 19.77 -1.90
C SER A 254 -33.66 20.77 -1.59
N HIS A 255 -32.40 20.31 -1.58
CA HIS A 255 -31.19 21.08 -1.22
C HIS A 255 -30.24 21.24 -2.42
N THR A 256 -30.81 21.55 -3.58
CA THR A 256 -30.09 21.53 -4.87
C THR A 256 -28.84 22.41 -4.90
N GLU A 257 -28.83 23.54 -4.19
CA GLU A 257 -27.70 24.47 -4.22
C GLU A 257 -26.44 23.90 -3.55
N ALA A 258 -26.59 23.37 -2.34
CA ALA A 258 -25.47 22.73 -1.64
C ALA A 258 -24.96 21.49 -2.39
N CYS A 259 -25.86 20.76 -3.04
CA CYS A 259 -25.48 19.63 -3.89
C CYS A 259 -24.73 20.05 -5.17
N ARG A 260 -25.11 21.20 -5.77
CA ARG A 260 -24.38 21.79 -6.91
C ARG A 260 -23.00 22.28 -6.49
N GLN A 261 -22.90 22.94 -5.34
CA GLN A 261 -21.62 23.37 -4.77
C GLN A 261 -20.69 22.16 -4.52
N LEU A 262 -21.24 21.04 -4.04
CA LEU A 262 -20.51 19.79 -3.84
C LEU A 262 -20.26 18.99 -5.13
N GLY A 263 -20.82 19.40 -6.28
CA GLY A 263 -20.77 18.60 -7.50
C GLY A 263 -21.24 17.16 -7.29
N LEU A 264 -22.30 16.98 -6.50
CA LEU A 264 -22.80 15.66 -6.11
C LEU A 264 -23.28 14.87 -7.33
N SER A 265 -22.77 13.65 -7.46
CA SER A 265 -23.21 12.67 -8.44
C SER A 265 -23.53 11.34 -7.78
N ILE A 266 -24.44 10.59 -8.39
CA ILE A 266 -24.79 9.24 -7.97
C ILE A 266 -24.41 8.28 -9.09
N LEU A 267 -23.74 7.19 -8.75
CA LEU A 267 -23.40 6.13 -9.67
C LEU A 267 -23.94 4.82 -9.13
N ILE A 268 -24.88 4.23 -9.87
CA ILE A 268 -25.38 2.89 -9.59
C ILE A 268 -24.74 1.92 -10.58
N THR A 269 -23.86 1.06 -10.09
CA THR A 269 -23.03 0.16 -10.89
C THR A 269 -23.70 -1.20 -11.09
N SER A 270 -23.55 -1.78 -12.28
CA SER A 270 -23.85 -3.20 -12.52
C SER A 270 -22.55 -4.01 -12.53
N ALA A 271 -22.65 -5.32 -12.46
CA ALA A 271 -21.54 -6.25 -12.55
C ALA A 271 -20.41 -6.03 -11.54
N GLU A 272 -20.74 -5.56 -10.32
CA GLU A 272 -19.81 -5.64 -9.18
C GLU A 272 -19.41 -7.10 -8.95
N GLU A 273 -20.42 -7.96 -8.98
CA GLU A 273 -20.35 -9.35 -8.56
C GLU A 273 -19.48 -10.19 -9.51
N LEU A 274 -19.21 -9.64 -10.70
CA LEU A 274 -18.36 -10.17 -11.76
C LEU A 274 -17.05 -9.38 -11.89
N SER A 275 -16.36 -9.14 -10.78
CA SER A 275 -15.09 -8.40 -10.72
C SER A 275 -15.24 -6.91 -11.00
N THR A 276 -16.15 -6.22 -10.32
CA THR A 276 -16.29 -4.74 -10.34
C THR A 276 -16.39 -4.13 -11.74
N MET A 277 -16.94 -4.89 -12.69
CA MET A 277 -16.88 -4.55 -14.12
C MET A 277 -17.66 -3.27 -14.44
N GLY A 278 -18.71 -2.95 -13.69
CA GLY A 278 -19.40 -1.66 -13.78
C GLY A 278 -18.49 -0.51 -13.43
N ALA A 279 -17.84 -0.53 -12.26
CA ALA A 279 -16.90 0.51 -11.88
C ALA A 279 -15.70 0.59 -12.82
N VAL A 280 -15.15 -0.54 -13.29
CA VAL A 280 -14.06 -0.55 -14.30
C VAL A 280 -14.54 0.08 -15.62
N ALA A 281 -15.75 -0.25 -16.09
CA ALA A 281 -16.32 0.34 -17.29
C ALA A 281 -16.52 1.86 -17.15
N PHE A 282 -17.08 2.30 -16.02
CA PHE A 282 -17.27 3.72 -15.70
C PHE A 282 -15.94 4.47 -15.68
N VAL A 283 -14.94 3.93 -14.99
CA VAL A 283 -13.59 4.49 -14.91
C VAL A 283 -12.91 4.52 -16.28
N ARG A 284 -13.14 3.53 -17.15
CA ARG A 284 -12.58 3.53 -18.51
C ARG A 284 -13.22 4.60 -19.38
N GLN A 285 -14.53 4.73 -19.34
CA GLN A 285 -15.29 5.69 -20.15
C GLN A 285 -15.04 7.14 -19.72
N ASN A 286 -15.02 7.39 -18.40
CA ASN A 286 -14.90 8.73 -17.84
C ASN A 286 -13.47 9.06 -17.37
N GLY A 287 -12.53 8.12 -17.49
CA GLY A 287 -11.18 8.18 -16.92
C GLY A 287 -10.37 9.43 -17.23
N PRO A 288 -10.35 9.95 -18.48
CA PRO A 288 -9.66 11.21 -18.78
C PRO A 288 -10.19 12.39 -17.95
N GLN A 289 -11.51 12.53 -17.87
CA GLN A 289 -12.18 13.56 -17.07
C GLN A 289 -11.93 13.34 -15.57
N LEU A 290 -12.13 12.12 -15.09
CA LEU A 290 -11.88 11.75 -13.69
C LEU A 290 -10.43 11.99 -13.29
N ARG A 291 -9.44 11.71 -14.16
CA ARG A 291 -8.02 11.99 -13.88
C ARG A 291 -7.73 13.48 -13.87
N GLN A 292 -8.31 14.25 -14.77
CA GLN A 292 -8.16 15.70 -14.76
C GLN A 292 -8.73 16.31 -13.47
N GLN A 293 -9.87 15.79 -13.01
CA GLN A 293 -10.49 16.19 -11.75
C GLN A 293 -9.72 15.65 -10.54
N ALA A 294 -9.14 14.44 -10.61
CA ALA A 294 -8.28 13.90 -9.57
C ALA A 294 -7.07 14.81 -9.29
N LYS A 295 -6.52 15.46 -10.33
CA LYS A 295 -5.42 16.42 -10.19
C LYS A 295 -5.79 17.65 -9.38
N THR A 296 -7.08 18.02 -9.30
CA THR A 296 -7.52 19.09 -8.40
C THR A 296 -7.50 18.65 -6.95
N GLY A 297 -7.45 17.33 -6.69
CA GLY A 297 -7.38 16.75 -5.37
C GLY A 297 -8.68 16.90 -4.56
N ARG A 298 -9.81 17.18 -5.22
CA ARG A 298 -11.12 17.42 -4.59
C ARG A 298 -12.22 16.50 -5.13
N MET A 299 -11.85 15.32 -5.61
CA MET A 299 -12.79 14.31 -6.07
C MET A 299 -12.80 13.12 -5.13
N TYR A 300 -13.97 12.88 -4.54
CA TYR A 300 -14.22 11.86 -3.54
C TYR A 300 -15.20 10.82 -4.07
N VAL A 301 -14.98 9.55 -3.74
CA VAL A 301 -15.87 8.45 -4.11
C VAL A 301 -16.23 7.67 -2.86
N LEU A 302 -17.49 7.79 -2.43
CA LEU A 302 -18.01 7.08 -1.26
C LEU A 302 -18.92 5.95 -1.74
N ASN A 303 -18.44 4.72 -1.60
CA ASN A 303 -19.19 3.53 -1.95
C ASN A 303 -19.95 2.97 -0.73
N PHE A 304 -21.13 2.41 -0.96
CA PHE A 304 -21.88 1.64 0.02
C PHE A 304 -21.93 0.19 -0.47
N ASP A 305 -21.70 -0.75 0.43
CA ASP A 305 -21.73 -2.19 0.13
C ASP A 305 -22.14 -2.94 1.42
N GLY A 306 -23.35 -3.46 1.46
CA GLY A 306 -23.88 -4.09 2.66
C GLY A 306 -24.09 -3.19 3.89
N PRO A 307 -24.42 -1.89 3.79
CA PRO A 307 -24.67 -1.07 4.98
C PRO A 307 -25.90 -1.51 5.78
N GLY A 308 -26.83 -2.29 5.21
CA GLY A 308 -28.10 -2.65 5.86
C GLY A 308 -28.04 -3.73 6.92
N ALA A 309 -26.87 -4.30 7.22
CA ALA A 309 -26.73 -5.35 8.23
C ALA A 309 -26.78 -4.78 9.67
N ASN A 310 -27.32 -5.56 10.62
CA ASN A 310 -27.28 -5.21 12.04
C ASN A 310 -25.87 -5.42 12.61
N GLY A 311 -25.01 -4.41 12.50
CA GLY A 311 -23.58 -4.55 12.73
C GLY A 311 -22.86 -3.30 13.21
N LYS A 312 -21.54 -3.40 13.29
CA LYS A 312 -20.67 -2.22 13.40
C LYS A 312 -20.36 -1.70 12.00
N LEU A 313 -20.15 -0.39 11.89
CA LEU A 313 -19.73 0.25 10.65
C LEU A 313 -18.22 0.06 10.45
N TYR A 314 -17.82 -0.32 9.24
CA TYR A 314 -16.44 -0.48 8.85
C TYR A 314 -16.13 0.33 7.61
N TRP A 315 -14.89 0.83 7.56
CA TRP A 315 -14.30 1.38 6.36
C TRP A 315 -13.51 0.30 5.61
N VAL A 316 -13.76 0.17 4.31
CA VAL A 316 -12.94 -0.60 3.37
C VAL A 316 -12.28 0.37 2.41
N GLY A 317 -10.97 0.22 2.26
CA GLY A 317 -10.17 1.06 1.37
C GLY A 317 -8.91 1.55 2.05
N LYS A 318 -7.98 2.01 1.23
CA LYS A 318 -6.72 2.58 1.71
C LYS A 318 -6.89 4.09 1.83
N GLU A 319 -6.24 4.66 2.83
CA GLU A 319 -6.02 6.10 2.83
C GLU A 319 -5.18 6.43 1.59
N PRO A 320 -5.63 7.32 0.71
CA PRO A 320 -4.83 7.69 -0.45
C PRO A 320 -3.48 8.23 0.03
N ALA A 321 -2.44 8.00 -0.76
CA ALA A 321 -1.17 8.70 -0.53
C ALA A 321 -1.47 10.20 -0.56
N ARG A 322 -1.19 10.91 0.55
CA ARG A 322 -1.55 12.33 0.75
C ARG A 322 -1.10 13.25 -0.39
N GLU A 323 -0.08 12.84 -1.14
CA GLU A 323 0.40 13.49 -2.36
C GLU A 323 -0.68 13.70 -3.45
N ARG A 324 -1.82 13.00 -3.39
CA ARG A 324 -2.84 12.99 -4.45
C ARG A 324 -4.14 13.74 -4.12
N VAL A 325 -4.32 14.21 -2.88
CA VAL A 325 -5.57 14.85 -2.44
C VAL A 325 -5.24 16.23 -1.87
N ALA A 326 -5.92 17.28 -2.36
CA ALA A 326 -5.70 18.67 -1.96
C ALA A 326 -6.54 19.07 -0.73
N GLY A 327 -7.25 18.10 -0.14
CA GLY A 327 -8.13 18.27 1.01
C GLY A 327 -8.00 17.10 1.99
N PRO A 328 -8.82 17.09 3.07
CA PRO A 328 -8.85 15.97 4.02
C PRO A 328 -9.20 14.68 3.29
N SER A 329 -8.60 13.56 3.72
CA SER A 329 -8.93 12.27 3.14
C SER A 329 -10.36 11.84 3.48
N LEU A 330 -11.02 11.08 2.63
CA LEU A 330 -12.39 10.61 2.84
C LEU A 330 -12.47 9.74 4.12
N LEU A 331 -11.43 8.95 4.39
CA LEU A 331 -11.32 8.20 5.64
C LEU A 331 -11.20 9.11 6.87
N PHE A 332 -10.47 10.22 6.76
CA PHE A 332 -10.42 11.21 7.85
C PHE A 332 -11.80 11.80 8.09
N LEU A 333 -12.51 12.20 7.01
CA LEU A 333 -13.87 12.73 7.09
C LEU A 333 -14.84 11.72 7.72
N ALA A 334 -14.77 10.45 7.31
CA ALA A 334 -15.59 9.37 7.86
C ALA A 334 -15.32 9.14 9.36
N ARG A 335 -14.06 9.22 9.79
CA ARG A 335 -13.70 9.11 11.22
C ARG A 335 -14.23 10.27 12.05
N GLN A 336 -14.15 11.49 11.54
CA GLN A 336 -14.70 12.66 12.22
C GLN A 336 -16.22 12.55 12.30
N ALA A 337 -16.89 12.22 11.19
CA ALA A 337 -18.32 11.98 11.17
C ALA A 337 -18.75 10.92 12.20
N CYS A 338 -18.04 9.79 12.28
CA CYS A 338 -18.34 8.77 13.28
C CYS A 338 -18.10 9.28 14.71
N LYS A 339 -17.04 10.05 14.95
CA LYS A 339 -16.78 10.64 16.27
C LYS A 339 -17.89 11.60 16.70
N ASP A 340 -18.36 12.45 15.78
CA ASP A 340 -19.44 13.40 16.05
C ASP A 340 -20.76 12.68 16.37
N LEU A 341 -20.98 11.52 15.75
CA LEU A 341 -22.16 10.67 15.92
C LEU A 341 -22.04 9.65 17.06
N ASP A 342 -20.95 9.67 17.84
CA ASP A 342 -20.63 8.64 18.85
C ASP A 342 -20.65 7.19 18.30
N LEU A 343 -20.17 7.04 17.06
CA LEU A 343 -20.02 5.77 16.36
C LEU A 343 -18.56 5.32 16.31
N VAL A 344 -18.35 4.00 16.40
CA VAL A 344 -17.03 3.39 16.22
C VAL A 344 -16.86 2.94 14.78
N LEU A 345 -15.93 3.57 14.05
CA LEU A 345 -15.55 3.15 12.71
C LEU A 345 -14.43 2.11 12.74
N GLY A 346 -14.76 0.86 12.42
CA GLY A 346 -13.79 -0.20 12.22
C GLY A 346 -13.01 -0.04 10.90
N ARG A 347 -11.91 -0.79 10.75
CA ARG A 347 -11.27 -1.04 9.45
C ARG A 347 -11.48 -2.49 9.07
N PHE A 348 -11.92 -2.73 7.84
CA PHE A 348 -12.09 -4.07 7.31
C PHE A 348 -11.19 -4.25 6.08
N VAL A 349 -10.44 -5.35 6.08
CA VAL A 349 -9.60 -5.76 4.96
C VAL A 349 -9.79 -7.26 4.81
N LEU A 350 -10.38 -7.67 3.69
CA LEU A 350 -10.57 -9.07 3.36
C LEU A 350 -9.83 -9.37 2.06
N PRO A 351 -8.74 -10.16 2.10
CA PRO A 351 -8.04 -10.59 0.89
C PRO A 351 -9.00 -11.28 -0.09
N GLY A 352 -9.01 -10.84 -1.35
CA GLY A 352 -9.85 -11.40 -2.39
C GLY A 352 -11.29 -10.87 -2.44
N ALA A 353 -11.69 -9.99 -1.51
CA ALA A 353 -12.91 -9.20 -1.67
C ALA A 353 -12.62 -7.99 -2.55
N LEU A 354 -13.46 -7.80 -3.57
CA LEU A 354 -13.46 -6.62 -4.42
C LEU A 354 -14.63 -5.74 -4.02
N PHE A 355 -14.51 -4.45 -4.35
CA PHE A 355 -15.49 -3.41 -4.05
C PHE A 355 -15.37 -2.37 -5.15
N ASP A 356 -16.47 -1.70 -5.48
CA ASP A 356 -16.49 -0.74 -6.57
C ASP A 356 -15.65 0.51 -6.33
N HIS A 357 -15.21 0.81 -5.09
CA HIS A 357 -14.23 1.89 -4.86
C HIS A 357 -12.83 1.58 -5.45
N ILE A 358 -12.49 0.31 -5.66
CA ILE A 358 -11.12 -0.12 -6.03
C ILE A 358 -10.68 0.42 -7.41
N PRO A 359 -11.49 0.34 -8.49
CA PRO A 359 -11.15 0.97 -9.77
C PRO A 359 -10.88 2.48 -9.66
N PHE A 360 -11.61 3.21 -8.81
CA PHE A 360 -11.37 4.63 -8.55
C PHE A 360 -10.07 4.86 -7.78
N SER A 361 -9.80 4.09 -6.71
CA SER A 361 -8.53 4.17 -5.99
C SER A 361 -7.33 3.86 -6.88
N ASN A 362 -7.46 2.95 -7.85
CA ASN A 362 -6.41 2.63 -8.82
C ASN A 362 -6.11 3.81 -9.76
N LEU A 363 -7.11 4.65 -10.07
CA LEU A 363 -6.89 5.94 -10.75
C LEU A 363 -6.23 7.00 -9.85
N GLY A 364 -6.10 6.73 -8.54
CA GLY A 364 -5.57 7.67 -7.56
C GLY A 364 -6.60 8.60 -6.96
N LEU A 365 -7.90 8.33 -7.14
CA LEU A 365 -8.98 9.06 -6.48
C LEU A 365 -9.07 8.68 -4.99
N ASP A 366 -9.57 9.61 -4.18
CA ASP A 366 -9.88 9.34 -2.78
C ASP A 366 -11.21 8.58 -2.69
N ALA A 367 -11.10 7.25 -2.61
CA ALA A 367 -12.22 6.34 -2.72
C ALA A 367 -12.20 5.29 -1.61
N GLY A 368 -13.36 5.00 -1.03
CA GLY A 368 -13.54 3.90 -0.09
C GLY A 368 -15.00 3.53 0.11
N SER A 369 -15.22 2.39 0.75
CA SER A 369 -16.56 1.84 1.03
C SER A 369 -16.91 1.91 2.51
N LEU A 370 -18.16 2.25 2.81
CA LEU A 370 -18.79 2.03 4.10
C LEU A 370 -19.61 0.73 4.04
N ILE A 371 -19.34 -0.15 4.99
CA ILE A 371 -20.02 -1.45 5.09
C ILE A 371 -20.46 -1.68 6.54
N ALA A 372 -21.57 -2.39 6.76
CA ALA A 372 -21.97 -2.84 8.08
C ALA A 372 -21.72 -4.35 8.20
N ILE A 373 -20.98 -4.76 9.24
CA ILE A 373 -20.71 -6.18 9.47
C ILE A 373 -21.41 -6.64 10.75
N GLY A 374 -22.33 -7.58 10.58
CA GLY A 374 -23.11 -8.22 11.63
C GLY A 374 -23.22 -9.74 11.44
N ARG A 375 -24.09 -10.39 12.21
CA ARG A 375 -24.33 -11.84 12.08
C ARG A 375 -24.94 -12.20 10.73
N ASP A 376 -25.83 -11.35 10.22
CA ASP A 376 -26.51 -11.59 8.95
C ASP A 376 -25.60 -11.38 7.73
N SER A 377 -24.45 -10.72 7.88
CA SER A 377 -23.43 -10.63 6.81
C SER A 377 -22.89 -12.01 6.38
N LEU A 378 -23.09 -13.06 7.20
CA LEU A 378 -22.77 -14.44 6.83
C LEU A 378 -23.75 -15.04 5.79
N LYS A 379 -24.89 -14.37 5.53
CA LYS A 379 -25.91 -14.79 4.59
C LYS A 379 -25.67 -14.25 3.17
N VAL A 380 -24.78 -13.28 3.03
CA VAL A 380 -24.34 -12.72 1.74
C VAL A 380 -23.95 -13.82 0.76
N HIS A 381 -24.34 -13.64 -0.51
CA HIS A 381 -24.29 -14.62 -1.61
C HIS A 381 -25.08 -15.93 -1.39
N THR A 382 -26.00 -16.00 -0.43
CA THR A 382 -26.86 -17.18 -0.24
C THR A 382 -28.32 -16.82 -0.48
N ARG A 383 -29.17 -17.84 -0.63
CA ARG A 383 -30.64 -17.65 -0.71
C ARG A 383 -31.24 -17.01 0.54
N GLN A 384 -30.49 -16.93 1.63
CA GLN A 384 -30.91 -16.34 2.90
C GLN A 384 -30.56 -14.86 2.99
N ASP A 385 -29.95 -14.25 1.96
CA ASP A 385 -29.75 -12.80 1.88
C ASP A 385 -31.06 -12.10 1.48
N THR A 386 -32.03 -12.18 2.38
CA THR A 386 -33.43 -11.80 2.18
C THR A 386 -33.78 -10.51 2.92
N PRO A 387 -34.85 -9.79 2.51
CA PRO A 387 -35.30 -8.54 3.13
C PRO A 387 -35.41 -8.56 4.66
N ASP A 388 -35.81 -9.69 5.27
CA ASP A 388 -35.94 -9.85 6.73
C ASP A 388 -34.60 -9.76 7.48
N ARG A 389 -33.47 -9.79 6.76
CA ARG A 389 -32.11 -9.62 7.30
C ARG A 389 -31.67 -8.17 7.40
N LEU A 390 -32.41 -7.27 6.74
CA LEU A 390 -32.12 -5.85 6.78
C LEU A 390 -32.47 -5.26 8.15
N ASN A 391 -31.66 -4.29 8.58
CA ASN A 391 -31.85 -3.63 9.86
C ASN A 391 -31.68 -2.13 9.71
N VAL A 392 -32.69 -1.39 10.17
CA VAL A 392 -32.74 0.09 10.12
C VAL A 392 -31.49 0.75 10.71
N ARG A 393 -30.87 0.17 11.73
CA ARG A 393 -29.66 0.71 12.35
C ARG A 393 -28.50 0.82 11.37
N GLY A 394 -28.33 -0.16 10.48
CA GLY A 394 -27.26 -0.16 9.49
C GLY A 394 -27.41 1.00 8.49
N PHE A 395 -28.64 1.19 8.00
CA PHE A 395 -29.01 2.33 7.15
C PHE A 395 -28.77 3.67 7.85
N ASP A 396 -29.21 3.80 9.11
CA ASP A 396 -29.01 5.01 9.90
C ASP A 396 -27.54 5.37 10.05
N GLN A 397 -26.71 4.42 10.50
CA GLN A 397 -25.27 4.64 10.68
C GLN A 397 -24.60 5.08 9.37
N ALA A 398 -24.84 4.38 8.26
CA ALA A 398 -24.21 4.70 6.99
C ALA A 398 -24.70 6.04 6.41
N GLY A 399 -26.01 6.29 6.44
CA GLY A 399 -26.62 7.52 5.93
C GLY A 399 -26.22 8.76 6.72
N GLN A 400 -26.25 8.70 8.05
CA GLN A 400 -25.84 9.82 8.92
C GLN A 400 -24.36 10.16 8.74
N VAL A 401 -23.49 9.15 8.66
CA VAL A 401 -22.05 9.35 8.39
C VAL A 401 -21.84 9.99 7.03
N ALA A 402 -22.55 9.53 6.00
CA ALA A 402 -22.48 10.11 4.66
C ALA A 402 -22.90 11.59 4.64
N LEU A 403 -24.01 11.95 5.33
CA LEU A 403 -24.44 13.34 5.46
C LEU A 403 -23.40 14.21 6.17
N HIS A 404 -22.79 13.71 7.26
CA HIS A 404 -21.73 14.44 7.95
C HIS A 404 -20.49 14.65 7.07
N ILE A 405 -20.10 13.65 6.27
CA ILE A 405 -19.04 13.79 5.27
C ILE A 405 -19.41 14.89 4.26
N MET A 406 -20.64 14.87 3.71
CA MET A 406 -21.11 15.85 2.74
C MET A 406 -21.09 17.28 3.30
N ARG A 407 -21.60 17.49 4.52
CA ARG A 407 -21.58 18.80 5.20
C ARG A 407 -20.15 19.34 5.33
N ARG A 408 -19.22 18.48 5.75
CA ARG A 408 -17.80 18.84 5.88
C ARG A 408 -17.18 19.19 4.53
N LEU A 409 -17.51 18.46 3.46
CA LEU A 409 -17.03 18.73 2.11
C LEU A 409 -17.58 20.05 1.54
N VAL A 410 -18.84 20.39 1.81
CA VAL A 410 -19.45 21.68 1.43
C VAL A 410 -18.80 22.85 2.19
N ALA A 411 -18.46 22.63 3.47
CA ALA A 411 -17.83 23.63 4.32
C ALA A 411 -16.34 23.86 4.01
N LEU A 412 -15.70 23.01 3.20
CA LEU A 412 -14.32 23.25 2.79
C LEU A 412 -14.28 24.58 2.02
N PRO A 413 -13.49 25.57 2.48
CA PRO A 413 -13.40 26.84 1.77
C PRO A 413 -12.97 26.55 0.34
N GLY A 414 -13.71 27.13 -0.61
CA GLY A 414 -13.30 27.17 -2.01
C GLY A 414 -12.04 28.01 -2.11
N THR A 415 -10.89 27.48 -1.69
CA THR A 415 -9.64 28.21 -1.76
C THR A 415 -9.37 28.45 -3.23
N SER A 416 -9.44 29.73 -3.60
CA SER A 416 -8.98 30.32 -4.84
C SER A 416 -7.77 29.54 -5.32
N GLN A 417 -7.91 28.86 -6.47
CA GLN A 417 -6.86 28.31 -7.31
C GLN A 417 -5.50 28.19 -6.59
N ALA A 418 -5.35 27.18 -5.73
CA ALA A 418 -4.00 26.73 -5.43
C ALA A 418 -3.43 26.27 -6.77
N ALA A 419 -2.68 27.15 -7.45
CA ALA A 419 -2.09 26.88 -8.74
C ALA A 419 -1.40 25.51 -8.65
N PRO A 420 -1.56 24.62 -9.64
CA PRO A 420 -1.10 23.24 -9.55
C PRO A 420 0.41 23.21 -9.39
N CYS A 421 0.87 23.24 -8.15
CA CYS A 421 2.27 23.10 -7.77
C CYS A 421 2.78 21.68 -8.15
N GLN A 422 1.86 20.78 -8.49
CA GLN A 422 2.10 19.38 -8.80
C GLN A 422 2.88 19.12 -10.09
N ASP A 423 2.74 19.95 -11.14
CA ASP A 423 3.35 19.67 -12.46
C ASP A 423 4.75 20.28 -12.61
N PHE A 424 5.02 21.43 -11.96
CA PHE A 424 6.31 22.12 -12.07
C PHE A 424 7.46 21.28 -11.49
N GLU A 425 7.31 20.80 -10.25
CA GLU A 425 8.41 20.15 -9.53
C GLU A 425 8.70 18.74 -10.02
N LYS A 426 7.67 17.98 -10.39
CA LYS A 426 7.83 16.65 -10.98
C LYS A 426 8.63 16.74 -12.27
N SER A 427 8.23 17.60 -13.20
CA SER A 427 8.88 17.69 -14.52
C SER A 427 10.36 18.10 -14.43
N GLU A 428 10.74 18.99 -13.51
CA GLU A 428 12.13 19.44 -13.36
C GLU A 428 13.04 18.37 -12.76
N VAL A 429 12.56 17.60 -11.77
CA VAL A 429 13.33 16.47 -11.20
C VAL A 429 13.61 15.42 -12.28
N TYR A 430 12.66 15.18 -13.21
CA TYR A 430 12.81 14.19 -14.28
C TYR A 430 13.69 14.63 -15.44
N LYS A 431 13.80 15.94 -15.72
CA LYS A 431 14.51 16.43 -16.91
C LYS A 431 16.02 16.15 -16.89
N ALA A 432 16.60 16.06 -15.70
CA ALA A 432 18.04 15.91 -15.52
C ALA A 432 18.56 14.48 -15.80
N ASP A 433 17.74 13.45 -15.50
CA ASP A 433 18.14 12.05 -15.58
C ASP A 433 17.48 11.34 -16.78
N THR A 434 18.26 11.19 -17.85
CA THR A 434 17.76 10.62 -19.11
C THR A 434 17.40 9.14 -18.98
N VAL A 435 18.11 8.39 -18.14
CA VAL A 435 17.85 6.95 -17.91
C VAL A 435 16.55 6.79 -17.14
N LEU A 436 16.36 7.56 -16.07
CA LEU A 436 15.14 7.49 -15.27
C LEU A 436 13.90 7.85 -16.09
N ARG A 437 14.02 8.90 -16.90
CA ARG A 437 12.98 9.34 -17.82
C ARG A 437 12.62 8.23 -18.82
N PHE A 438 13.62 7.60 -19.42
CA PHE A 438 13.37 6.45 -20.30
C PHE A 438 12.65 5.31 -19.58
N LEU A 439 13.12 4.92 -18.39
CA LEU A 439 12.50 3.84 -17.60
C LEU A 439 11.05 4.16 -17.22
N ARG A 440 10.72 5.39 -16.83
CA ARG A 440 9.35 5.77 -16.41
C ARG A 440 8.43 6.08 -17.58
N ASP A 441 8.89 6.87 -18.54
CA ASP A 441 8.01 7.40 -19.59
C ASP A 441 7.83 6.41 -20.73
N GLN A 442 8.90 5.68 -21.11
CA GLN A 442 8.85 4.74 -22.22
C GLN A 442 8.50 3.31 -21.76
N ILE A 443 9.04 2.89 -20.61
CA ILE A 443 8.82 1.52 -20.09
C ILE A 443 7.68 1.47 -19.04
N HIS A 444 7.18 2.62 -18.56
CA HIS A 444 6.17 2.69 -17.50
C HIS A 444 6.58 1.90 -16.25
N LEU A 445 7.88 1.97 -15.94
CA LEU A 445 8.49 1.28 -14.81
C LEU A 445 8.11 2.01 -13.52
N THR A 446 7.34 1.34 -12.67
CA THR A 446 7.04 1.80 -11.31
C THR A 446 8.05 1.21 -10.32
N PRO A 447 8.24 1.77 -9.11
CA PRO A 447 9.17 1.22 -8.13
C PRO A 447 8.95 -0.27 -7.81
N ASN A 448 7.70 -0.71 -7.72
CA ASN A 448 7.38 -2.10 -7.45
C ASN A 448 7.65 -3.00 -8.67
N LYS A 449 7.38 -2.51 -9.88
CA LYS A 449 7.77 -3.22 -11.11
C LYS A 449 9.30 -3.33 -11.20
N ALA A 450 10.04 -2.28 -10.86
CA ALA A 450 11.50 -2.28 -10.79
C ALA A 450 12.03 -3.34 -9.81
N LEU A 451 11.45 -3.44 -8.61
CA LEU A 451 11.79 -4.50 -7.65
C LEU A 451 11.53 -5.90 -8.24
N ALA A 452 10.33 -6.11 -8.80
CA ALA A 452 9.95 -7.39 -9.38
C ALA A 452 10.85 -7.79 -10.56
N ILE A 453 11.17 -6.85 -11.45
CA ILE A 453 12.11 -7.06 -12.55
C ILE A 453 13.49 -7.40 -12.00
N GLY A 454 13.99 -6.68 -11.00
CA GLY A 454 15.26 -6.99 -10.36
C GLY A 454 15.31 -8.42 -9.81
N LEU A 455 14.26 -8.83 -9.09
CA LEU A 455 14.14 -10.20 -8.56
C LEU A 455 14.05 -11.25 -9.67
N GLY A 456 13.27 -10.99 -10.71
CA GLY A 456 13.13 -11.88 -11.87
C GLY A 456 14.44 -12.04 -12.63
N LEU A 457 15.18 -10.94 -12.81
CA LEU A 457 16.53 -10.95 -13.38
C LEU A 457 17.46 -11.82 -12.51
N GLY A 458 17.43 -11.67 -11.18
CA GLY A 458 18.21 -12.54 -10.29
C GLY A 458 17.91 -14.03 -10.44
N LEU A 459 16.63 -14.40 -10.64
CA LEU A 459 16.24 -15.78 -10.94
C LEU A 459 16.80 -16.26 -12.28
N VAL A 460 16.73 -15.44 -13.33
CA VAL A 460 17.30 -15.76 -14.64
C VAL A 460 18.81 -16.01 -14.53
N ASP A 461 19.55 -15.19 -13.78
CA ASP A 461 20.99 -15.40 -13.57
C ASP A 461 21.29 -16.70 -12.82
N LEU A 462 20.45 -17.08 -11.84
CA LEU A 462 20.55 -18.39 -11.17
C LEU A 462 20.24 -19.55 -12.10
N MET A 463 19.27 -19.41 -13.01
CA MET A 463 18.96 -20.43 -14.01
C MET A 463 20.09 -20.59 -15.03
N ILE A 464 20.70 -19.49 -15.47
CA ILE A 464 21.89 -19.52 -16.31
C ILE A 464 23.05 -20.18 -15.56
N ALA A 465 23.26 -19.83 -14.28
CA ALA A 465 24.26 -20.51 -13.46
C ALA A 465 23.97 -22.02 -13.35
N HIS A 466 22.71 -22.43 -13.22
CA HIS A 466 22.31 -23.83 -13.21
C HIS A 466 22.69 -24.56 -14.50
N SER A 467 22.29 -24.00 -15.66
CA SER A 467 22.47 -24.65 -16.97
C SER A 467 23.93 -24.89 -17.31
N TYR A 468 24.83 -24.13 -16.68
CA TYR A 468 26.26 -24.25 -16.84
C TYR A 468 26.96 -25.02 -15.71
N GLY A 469 26.20 -25.68 -14.81
CA GLY A 469 26.77 -26.46 -13.71
C GLY A 469 27.42 -25.62 -12.61
N LEU A 470 27.09 -24.33 -12.52
CA LEU A 470 27.69 -23.37 -11.58
C LEU A 470 26.94 -23.26 -10.26
N TRP A 471 25.92 -24.08 -9.98
CA TRP A 471 25.15 -24.03 -8.72
C TRP A 471 25.96 -24.48 -7.51
N TYR A 472 26.67 -25.60 -7.66
CA TYR A 472 27.52 -26.23 -6.68
C TYR A 472 28.75 -26.72 -7.44
N SER A 473 29.96 -26.29 -7.07
CA SER A 473 31.14 -26.84 -7.75
C SER A 473 31.63 -28.10 -7.04
N HIS A 474 31.93 -29.12 -7.84
CA HIS A 474 32.63 -30.32 -7.41
C HIS A 474 34.16 -30.17 -7.47
N THR A 475 34.65 -29.04 -8.01
CA THR A 475 36.07 -28.80 -8.35
C THR A 475 36.74 -27.79 -7.41
N GLY A 476 36.10 -27.46 -6.29
CA GLY A 476 36.64 -26.53 -5.30
C GLY A 476 36.48 -25.04 -5.60
N VAL A 477 35.70 -24.70 -6.62
CA VAL A 477 35.17 -23.34 -6.86
C VAL A 477 33.88 -23.12 -6.05
N ILE A 478 33.60 -21.91 -5.60
CA ILE A 478 32.33 -21.61 -4.92
C ILE A 478 31.22 -21.50 -5.98
N GLY A 479 30.18 -22.35 -5.89
CA GLY A 479 29.01 -22.26 -6.75
C GLY A 479 28.11 -21.05 -6.41
N ALA A 480 27.24 -20.64 -7.33
CA ALA A 480 26.37 -19.48 -7.19
C ALA A 480 25.44 -19.54 -5.97
N LEU A 481 24.97 -20.74 -5.58
CA LEU A 481 24.15 -20.92 -4.37
C LEU A 481 25.00 -20.98 -3.08
N GLN A 482 26.31 -21.16 -3.22
CA GLN A 482 27.28 -21.23 -2.13
C GLN A 482 28.01 -19.89 -1.89
N ASP A 483 27.69 -18.84 -2.65
CA ASP A 483 28.22 -17.48 -2.52
C ASP A 483 27.13 -16.53 -1.96
N PRO A 484 26.97 -16.45 -0.62
CA PRO A 484 26.00 -15.54 0.01
C PRO A 484 26.15 -14.08 -0.42
N PRO A 485 27.37 -13.51 -0.55
CA PRO A 485 27.53 -12.18 -1.12
C PRO A 485 26.87 -12.01 -2.49
N TYR A 486 27.06 -12.97 -3.40
CA TYR A 486 26.44 -12.92 -4.73
C TYR A 486 24.90 -13.01 -4.66
N LEU A 487 24.34 -13.93 -3.86
CA LEU A 487 22.89 -14.04 -3.66
C LEU A 487 22.29 -12.77 -3.08
N LEU A 488 22.95 -12.18 -2.08
CA LEU A 488 22.54 -10.92 -1.49
C LEU A 488 22.58 -9.77 -2.51
N THR A 489 23.64 -9.72 -3.34
CA THR A 489 23.74 -8.72 -4.40
C THR A 489 22.56 -8.80 -5.35
N ILE A 490 22.25 -10.01 -5.84
CA ILE A 490 21.31 -10.17 -6.94
C ILE A 490 19.84 -10.17 -6.51
N PHE A 491 19.53 -10.66 -5.31
CA PHE A 491 18.14 -10.75 -4.82
C PHE A 491 17.74 -9.64 -3.86
N VAL A 492 18.70 -8.95 -3.26
CA VAL A 492 18.38 -7.91 -2.25
C VAL A 492 18.89 -6.56 -2.72
N ILE A 493 20.20 -6.44 -2.95
CA ILE A 493 20.83 -5.14 -3.13
C ILE A 493 20.44 -4.50 -4.47
N LEU A 494 20.66 -5.18 -5.60
CA LEU A 494 20.34 -4.64 -6.92
C LEU A 494 18.83 -4.36 -7.10
N PRO A 495 17.90 -5.26 -6.70
CA PRO A 495 16.48 -4.98 -6.77
C PRO A 495 16.04 -3.79 -5.91
N LEU A 496 16.61 -3.63 -4.69
CA LEU A 496 16.32 -2.49 -3.83
C LEU A 496 16.87 -1.18 -4.39
N PHE A 497 18.07 -1.19 -4.96
CA PHE A 497 18.62 -0.02 -5.64
C PHE A 497 17.76 0.40 -6.82
N LEU A 498 17.39 -0.54 -7.70
CA LEU A 498 16.56 -0.23 -8.87
C LEU A 498 15.19 0.31 -8.45
N ARG A 499 14.55 -0.31 -7.45
CA ARG A 499 13.30 0.19 -6.87
C ARG A 499 13.46 1.62 -6.36
N THR A 500 14.49 1.88 -5.58
CA THR A 500 14.66 3.15 -4.88
C THR A 500 15.06 4.26 -5.85
N TYR A 501 15.90 3.94 -6.84
CA TYR A 501 16.24 4.83 -7.94
C TYR A 501 14.99 5.27 -8.72
N VAL A 502 14.11 4.32 -9.07
CA VAL A 502 12.84 4.64 -9.76
C VAL A 502 11.89 5.44 -8.88
N TRP A 503 11.90 5.18 -7.56
CA TRP A 503 11.06 5.87 -6.57
C TRP A 503 11.55 7.28 -6.21
N MET A 504 12.86 7.53 -6.26
CA MET A 504 13.49 8.74 -5.69
C MET A 504 12.83 10.05 -6.13
N PRO A 505 12.47 10.29 -7.41
CA PRO A 505 11.80 11.53 -7.79
C PRO A 505 10.41 11.68 -7.16
N ASP A 506 9.66 10.59 -7.02
CA ASP A 506 8.35 10.64 -6.36
C ASP A 506 8.55 10.95 -4.87
N GLY A 507 9.56 10.36 -4.23
CA GLY A 507 9.93 10.64 -2.85
C GLY A 507 10.33 12.10 -2.60
N LEU A 508 11.13 12.68 -3.49
CA LEU A 508 11.54 14.09 -3.43
C LEU A 508 10.36 15.02 -3.69
N ALA A 509 9.58 14.76 -4.74
CA ALA A 509 8.38 15.54 -5.05
C ALA A 509 7.36 15.48 -3.90
N CYS A 510 7.21 14.32 -3.26
CA CYS A 510 6.38 14.17 -2.06
C CYS A 510 6.82 15.10 -0.95
N ILE A 511 8.12 15.15 -0.65
CA ILE A 511 8.65 16.09 0.36
C ILE A 511 8.29 17.52 -0.04
N PHE A 512 8.61 17.93 -1.26
CA PHE A 512 8.41 19.31 -1.70
C PHE A 512 6.94 19.73 -1.69
N GLN A 513 6.04 18.82 -2.04
CA GLN A 513 4.60 19.08 -2.03
C GLN A 513 4.01 19.02 -0.63
N SER A 514 4.54 18.16 0.24
CA SER A 514 4.01 17.96 1.60
C SER A 514 4.26 19.16 2.52
N LEU A 515 5.37 19.89 2.37
CA LEU A 515 5.66 21.01 3.28
C LEU A 515 4.61 22.14 3.13
N PRO A 516 4.31 22.65 1.91
CA PRO A 516 3.22 23.61 1.73
C PRO A 516 1.84 23.01 2.03
N ALA A 517 1.58 21.76 1.61
CA ALA A 517 0.27 21.13 1.80
C ALA A 517 -0.08 20.91 3.29
N ASN A 518 0.92 20.70 4.13
CA ASN A 518 0.75 20.60 5.59
C ASN A 518 0.84 21.98 6.28
N HIS A 519 0.73 23.08 5.53
CA HIS A 519 0.81 24.46 6.00
C HIS A 519 2.11 24.82 6.72
N LEU A 520 3.19 24.07 6.50
CA LEU A 520 4.49 24.36 7.10
C LEU A 520 5.15 25.59 6.47
N ILE A 521 4.80 25.92 5.24
CA ILE A 521 5.29 27.09 4.51
C ILE A 521 4.13 28.08 4.37
N LEU A 522 4.29 29.29 4.90
CA LEU A 522 3.29 30.35 4.76
C LEU A 522 3.23 30.84 3.31
N ASP A 523 2.05 31.32 2.89
CA ASP A 523 1.86 31.88 1.54
C ASP A 523 2.86 33.00 1.22
N ARG A 524 3.22 33.82 2.22
CA ARG A 524 4.24 34.88 2.08
C ARG A 524 5.64 34.34 1.77
N ASP A 525 5.95 33.13 2.22
CA ASP A 525 7.26 32.48 2.11
C ASP A 525 7.34 31.54 0.88
N MET A 526 6.21 31.28 0.20
CA MET A 526 6.14 30.40 -0.97
C MET A 526 7.07 30.80 -2.14
N PRO A 527 7.27 32.09 -2.48
CA PRO A 527 8.22 32.46 -3.52
C PRO A 527 9.66 32.06 -3.18
N THR A 528 10.09 32.30 -1.94
CA THR A 528 11.40 31.90 -1.42
C THR A 528 11.54 30.39 -1.41
N TYR A 529 10.52 29.68 -0.95
CA TYR A 529 10.47 28.21 -0.95
C TYR A 529 10.67 27.64 -2.35
N ARG A 530 9.91 28.13 -3.34
CA ARG A 530 10.04 27.69 -4.74
C ARG A 530 11.41 27.98 -5.31
N ASN A 531 12.00 29.13 -4.97
CA ASN A 531 13.36 29.44 -5.38
C ASN A 531 14.38 28.48 -4.75
N ASN A 532 14.22 28.15 -3.47
CA ASN A 532 15.07 27.17 -2.77
C ASN A 532 14.95 25.77 -3.39
N VAL A 533 13.72 25.32 -3.70
CA VAL A 533 13.47 24.06 -4.42
C VAL A 533 14.15 24.10 -5.79
N ARG A 534 14.00 25.18 -6.56
CA ARG A 534 14.64 25.34 -7.87
C ARG A 534 16.16 25.33 -7.78
N LEU A 535 16.76 26.00 -6.80
CA LEU A 535 18.21 26.01 -6.58
C LEU A 535 18.73 24.63 -6.20
N MET A 536 17.99 23.91 -5.36
CA MET A 536 18.31 22.53 -4.99
C MET A 536 18.22 21.60 -6.20
N LEU A 537 17.12 21.68 -6.96
CA LEU A 537 16.90 20.87 -8.16
C LEU A 537 17.87 21.23 -9.30
N GLY A 538 18.26 22.50 -9.42
CA GLY A 538 19.23 22.97 -10.41
C GLY A 538 20.63 22.38 -10.20
N ARG A 539 20.93 21.83 -9.02
CA ARG A 539 22.14 21.03 -8.79
C ARG A 539 22.09 19.70 -9.54
N PHE A 540 20.91 19.17 -9.84
CA PHE A 540 20.73 18.05 -10.78
C PHE A 540 20.79 18.57 -12.20
N ASN A 541 21.97 19.00 -12.65
CA ASN A 541 22.18 19.30 -14.05
C ASN A 541 22.64 18.03 -14.80
N HIS A 542 22.65 18.13 -16.13
CA HIS A 542 23.10 17.05 -17.00
C HIS A 542 24.54 16.58 -16.70
N SER A 543 25.40 17.45 -16.14
CA SER A 543 26.77 17.09 -15.79
C SER A 543 26.86 16.03 -14.69
N TRP A 544 25.98 16.07 -13.68
CA TRP A 544 25.95 15.05 -12.63
C TRP A 544 25.45 13.70 -13.12
N PHE A 545 24.52 13.70 -14.08
CA PHE A 545 24.13 12.49 -14.80
C PHE A 545 25.34 11.85 -15.48
N VAL A 546 26.13 12.64 -16.23
CA VAL A 546 27.34 12.16 -16.91
C VAL A 546 28.36 11.62 -15.91
N ILE A 547 28.63 12.35 -14.82
CA ILE A 547 29.55 11.89 -13.76
C ILE A 547 29.09 10.56 -13.16
N THR A 548 27.80 10.45 -12.83
CA THR A 548 27.21 9.23 -12.28
C THR A 548 27.36 8.05 -13.23
N LEU A 549 27.09 8.27 -14.52
CA LEU A 549 27.24 7.25 -15.55
C LEU A 549 28.71 6.82 -15.72
N LEU A 550 29.65 7.77 -15.74
CA LEU A 550 31.08 7.47 -15.84
C LEU A 550 31.59 6.65 -14.63
N ILE A 551 31.16 7.01 -13.42
CA ILE A 551 31.48 6.25 -12.20
C ILE A 551 30.90 4.84 -12.31
N ALA A 552 29.65 4.69 -12.73
CA ALA A 552 29.01 3.38 -12.87
C ALA A 552 29.71 2.51 -13.92
N ILE A 553 30.10 3.08 -15.08
CA ILE A 553 30.87 2.39 -16.11
C ILE A 553 32.23 1.96 -15.55
N LEU A 554 32.94 2.85 -14.86
CA LEU A 554 34.25 2.53 -14.26
C LEU A 554 34.13 1.39 -13.24
N LEU A 555 33.15 1.46 -12.34
CA LEU A 555 32.89 0.40 -11.35
C LEU A 555 32.54 -0.92 -12.04
N GLN A 556 31.74 -0.89 -13.11
CA GLN A 556 31.41 -2.09 -13.87
C GLN A 556 32.64 -2.67 -14.56
N VAL A 557 33.53 -1.85 -15.13
CA VAL A 557 34.80 -2.29 -15.72
C VAL A 557 35.68 -2.95 -14.66
N LEU A 558 35.79 -2.39 -13.46
CA LEU A 558 36.54 -2.99 -12.36
C LEU A 558 35.94 -4.35 -11.94
N VAL A 559 34.61 -4.46 -11.89
CA VAL A 559 33.90 -5.73 -11.63
C VAL A 559 34.21 -6.74 -12.74
N VAL A 560 34.23 -6.32 -14.00
CA VAL A 560 34.57 -7.19 -15.14
C VAL A 560 36.03 -7.65 -15.08
N ILE A 561 36.99 -6.74 -14.84
CA ILE A 561 38.42 -7.06 -14.71
C ILE A 561 38.67 -8.02 -13.56
N GLY A 562 38.08 -7.76 -12.38
CA GLY A 562 38.20 -8.63 -11.22
C GLY A 562 37.61 -10.02 -11.48
N ASN A 563 36.50 -10.09 -12.22
CA ASN A 563 35.92 -11.37 -12.65
C ASN A 563 36.80 -12.11 -13.69
N ALA A 564 37.49 -11.38 -14.58
CA ALA A 564 38.38 -11.97 -15.58
C ALA A 564 39.66 -12.57 -14.97
N SER A 565 40.02 -12.16 -13.74
CA SER A 565 41.16 -12.71 -13.00
C SER A 565 40.90 -14.09 -12.37
N TYR A 566 39.68 -14.64 -12.49
CA TYR A 566 39.38 -16.00 -12.03
C TYR A 566 39.85 -17.06 -13.06
N PRO A 567 40.13 -18.32 -12.64
CA PRO A 567 40.69 -19.37 -13.52
C PRO A 567 39.85 -19.67 -14.78
N ASP A 568 40.51 -20.14 -15.85
CA ASP A 568 39.95 -20.27 -17.22
C ASP A 568 38.67 -21.11 -17.37
N THR A 569 38.46 -22.12 -16.51
CA THR A 569 37.21 -22.90 -16.46
C THR A 569 36.00 -22.08 -16.00
N TYR A 570 36.22 -20.98 -15.28
CA TYR A 570 35.19 -20.01 -14.94
C TYR A 570 34.92 -19.08 -16.13
N ASN A 571 35.95 -18.67 -16.90
CA ASN A 571 35.88 -17.61 -17.92
C ASN A 571 35.06 -17.94 -19.19
N THR A 572 35.05 -19.18 -19.67
CA THR A 572 34.35 -19.53 -20.94
C THR A 572 32.82 -19.49 -20.79
N THR A 573 32.27 -20.03 -19.71
CA THR A 573 30.85 -19.93 -19.35
C THR A 573 30.47 -18.57 -18.76
N LEU A 574 31.42 -17.85 -18.19
CA LEU A 574 31.24 -16.47 -17.77
C LEU A 574 30.97 -15.56 -18.96
N SER A 575 31.61 -15.75 -20.13
CA SER A 575 31.51 -14.81 -21.26
C SER A 575 30.08 -14.47 -21.72
N ALA A 576 29.21 -15.46 -21.93
CA ALA A 576 27.81 -15.22 -22.30
C ALA A 576 26.98 -14.59 -21.16
N ARG A 577 27.15 -15.11 -19.93
CA ARG A 577 26.50 -14.58 -18.72
C ARG A 577 26.97 -13.14 -18.41
N LEU A 578 28.22 -12.83 -18.71
CA LEU A 578 28.82 -11.53 -18.52
C LEU A 578 28.24 -10.53 -19.53
N VAL A 579 28.26 -10.89 -20.81
CA VAL A 579 27.88 -10.00 -21.92
C VAL A 579 26.37 -9.74 -21.95
N PHE A 580 25.55 -10.78 -21.88
CA PHE A 580 24.10 -10.64 -22.08
C PHE A 580 23.36 -10.22 -20.81
N PHE A 581 23.95 -10.46 -19.64
CA PHE A 581 23.22 -10.30 -18.38
C PHE A 581 23.97 -9.40 -17.37
N ARG A 582 25.18 -9.76 -16.93
CA ARG A 582 25.88 -8.97 -15.90
C ARG A 582 26.29 -7.58 -16.37
N ILE A 583 26.65 -7.38 -17.63
CA ILE A 583 27.01 -6.04 -18.13
C ILE A 583 25.78 -5.13 -18.16
N PRO A 584 24.66 -5.48 -18.82
CA PRO A 584 23.49 -4.58 -18.84
C PRO A 584 22.84 -4.42 -17.46
N TYR A 585 22.62 -5.53 -16.73
CA TYR A 585 21.96 -5.48 -15.43
C TYR A 585 22.88 -4.92 -14.34
N GLY A 586 24.16 -5.30 -14.34
CA GLY A 586 25.15 -4.76 -13.41
C GLY A 586 25.39 -3.28 -13.64
N LEU A 587 25.50 -2.83 -14.91
CA LEU A 587 25.63 -1.41 -15.23
C LEU A 587 24.39 -0.62 -14.79
N LEU A 588 23.19 -1.11 -15.10
CA LEU A 588 21.95 -0.45 -14.66
C LEU A 588 21.85 -0.39 -13.13
N GLY A 589 22.20 -1.48 -12.45
CA GLY A 589 22.20 -1.59 -11.01
C GLY A 589 23.23 -0.68 -10.33
N LEU A 590 24.46 -0.65 -10.84
CA LEU A 590 25.52 0.25 -10.38
C LEU A 590 25.17 1.70 -10.68
N TYR A 591 24.64 2.00 -11.86
CA TYR A 591 24.17 3.33 -12.19
C TYR A 591 23.06 3.79 -11.25
N ALA A 592 22.05 2.95 -11.00
CA ALA A 592 21.00 3.23 -10.01
C ALA A 592 21.59 3.48 -8.62
N ALA A 593 22.55 2.66 -8.18
CA ALA A 593 23.22 2.80 -6.89
C ALA A 593 24.01 4.11 -6.79
N THR A 594 24.86 4.40 -7.77
CA THR A 594 25.65 5.63 -7.85
C THR A 594 24.74 6.85 -7.94
N ALA A 595 23.68 6.79 -8.74
CA ALA A 595 22.72 7.87 -8.88
C ALA A 595 22.07 8.22 -7.54
N VAL A 596 21.64 7.21 -6.78
CA VAL A 596 21.05 7.46 -5.46
C VAL A 596 22.07 8.02 -4.47
N VAL A 597 23.30 7.50 -4.46
CA VAL A 597 24.36 8.01 -3.56
C VAL A 597 24.74 9.45 -3.90
N VAL A 598 25.04 9.74 -5.17
CA VAL A 598 25.37 11.08 -5.65
C VAL A 598 24.22 12.04 -5.35
N SER A 599 22.98 11.65 -5.66
CA SER A 599 21.79 12.46 -5.36
C SER A 599 21.65 12.74 -3.86
N SER A 600 21.90 11.74 -3.02
CA SER A 600 21.81 11.90 -1.56
C SER A 600 22.88 12.85 -1.03
N ILE A 601 24.10 12.83 -1.59
CA ILE A 601 25.19 13.74 -1.22
C ILE A 601 24.86 15.17 -1.66
N LEU A 602 24.42 15.36 -2.90
CA LEU A 602 24.06 16.68 -3.43
C LEU A 602 22.87 17.31 -2.69
N ASN A 603 21.95 16.47 -2.22
CA ASN A 603 20.79 16.84 -1.41
C ASN A 603 21.09 16.95 0.09
N GLY A 604 22.31 16.65 0.56
CA GLY A 604 22.63 16.62 1.99
C GLY A 604 22.35 17.94 2.71
N ASP A 605 22.31 19.06 1.99
CA ASP A 605 21.96 20.37 2.53
C ASP A 605 20.45 20.68 2.42
N TRP A 606 19.64 19.83 3.05
CA TRP A 606 18.19 20.05 3.18
C TRP A 606 17.85 21.35 3.91
N SER A 607 18.79 21.93 4.65
CA SER A 607 18.62 23.23 5.29
C SER A 607 18.37 24.36 4.28
N GLN A 608 18.78 24.20 3.03
CA GLN A 608 18.49 25.17 1.97
C GLN A 608 17.00 25.25 1.66
N LEU A 609 16.26 24.15 1.81
CA LEU A 609 14.83 24.12 1.50
C LEU A 609 14.04 25.13 2.33
N THR A 610 14.40 25.24 3.61
CA THR A 610 13.79 26.14 4.59
C THR A 610 14.66 27.35 4.90
N ARG A 611 15.68 27.64 4.08
CA ARG A 611 16.52 28.81 4.29
C ARG A 611 15.67 30.06 4.11
N ASP A 612 15.73 30.95 5.09
CA ASP A 612 14.95 32.19 5.15
C ASP A 612 13.42 31.98 5.22
N ILE A 613 12.98 30.81 5.70
CA ILE A 613 11.57 30.48 5.91
C ILE A 613 11.37 30.06 7.36
N GLU A 614 10.41 30.67 8.05
CA GLU A 614 10.00 30.28 9.40
C GLU A 614 8.90 29.20 9.30
N PRO A 615 9.19 27.91 9.56
CA PRO A 615 8.21 26.87 9.32
C PRO A 615 7.10 26.94 10.37
N GLN A 616 5.84 26.91 9.94
CA GLN A 616 4.70 26.89 10.85
C GLN A 616 4.43 25.45 11.29
N ILE A 617 4.83 25.10 12.50
CA ILE A 617 4.73 23.73 12.95
C ILE A 617 3.44 23.55 13.72
N HIS A 618 2.65 22.57 13.27
CA HIS A 618 1.43 22.15 13.94
C HIS A 618 1.75 20.94 14.82
N PRO A 619 1.83 21.08 16.15
CA PRO A 619 2.15 19.96 17.02
C PRO A 619 1.11 18.85 16.95
N MET A 620 -0.16 19.23 16.76
CA MET A 620 -1.28 18.32 16.59
C MET A 620 -1.41 17.77 15.15
N HIS A 621 -0.37 17.91 14.34
CA HIS A 621 -0.41 17.39 12.98
C HIS A 621 -0.56 15.85 13.01
N PRO A 622 -1.46 15.25 12.20
CA PRO A 622 -1.82 13.85 12.35
C PRO A 622 -0.70 12.84 12.04
N ASP A 623 0.39 13.29 11.41
CA ASP A 623 1.54 12.42 11.10
C ASP A 623 2.45 12.14 12.32
N MET A 624 2.19 12.79 13.46
CA MET A 624 3.04 12.71 14.66
C MET A 624 4.50 13.08 14.37
N ALA A 625 4.74 13.86 13.32
CA ALA A 625 6.04 14.36 12.88
C ALA A 625 5.96 15.87 12.58
N ALA A 626 4.95 16.53 13.15
CA ALA A 626 4.75 17.96 13.06
C ALA A 626 4.69 18.48 11.61
N GLY A 627 4.13 17.67 10.69
CA GLY A 627 4.01 17.96 9.26
C GLY A 627 5.16 17.44 8.39
N TYR A 628 6.22 16.88 8.99
CA TYR A 628 7.40 16.35 8.30
C TYR A 628 7.33 14.84 8.01
N GLY A 629 6.16 14.20 8.08
CA GLY A 629 6.00 12.76 7.90
C GLY A 629 6.54 12.23 6.56
N ALA A 630 6.38 13.00 5.48
CA ALA A 630 6.95 12.68 4.17
C ALA A 630 8.49 12.65 4.19
N PHE A 631 9.10 13.57 4.94
CA PHE A 631 10.55 13.63 5.13
C PHE A 631 11.07 12.36 5.79
N THR A 632 10.40 11.92 6.87
CA THR A 632 10.72 10.67 7.56
C THR A 632 10.56 9.46 6.67
N HIS A 633 9.47 9.38 5.89
CA HIS A 633 9.27 8.29 4.94
C HIS A 633 10.39 8.24 3.88
N CYS A 634 10.82 9.39 3.39
CA CYS A 634 11.91 9.47 2.42
C CYS A 634 13.26 9.03 3.00
N ILE A 635 13.61 9.56 4.18
CA ILE A 635 14.83 9.17 4.91
C ILE A 635 14.87 7.66 5.14
N ILE A 636 13.74 7.07 5.52
CA ILE A 636 13.65 5.63 5.79
C ILE A 636 13.91 4.80 4.52
N ASN A 637 13.32 5.19 3.39
CA ASN A 637 13.55 4.50 2.13
C ASN A 637 15.01 4.62 1.70
N MET A 638 15.63 5.79 1.90
CA MET A 638 17.06 5.98 1.68
C MET A 638 17.91 5.13 2.63
N LEU A 639 17.56 5.07 3.93
CA LEU A 639 18.26 4.26 4.93
C LEU A 639 18.25 2.77 4.57
N GLY A 640 17.17 2.28 3.97
CA GLY A 640 17.08 0.90 3.49
C GLY A 640 18.20 0.53 2.50
N ILE A 641 18.62 1.47 1.65
CA ILE A 641 19.77 1.28 0.77
C ILE A 641 21.06 1.19 1.56
N PHE A 642 21.31 2.14 2.47
CA PHE A 642 22.54 2.17 3.26
C PHE A 642 22.73 0.90 4.07
N VAL A 643 21.65 0.40 4.65
CA VAL A 643 21.63 -0.89 5.32
C VAL A 643 21.95 -2.02 4.35
N GLY A 644 21.38 -2.03 3.14
CA GLY A 644 21.69 -3.03 2.11
C GLY A 644 23.18 -3.03 1.72
N ILE A 645 23.76 -1.85 1.50
CA ILE A 645 25.20 -1.68 1.19
C ILE A 645 26.07 -2.14 2.37
N ALA A 646 25.72 -1.74 3.60
CA ALA A 646 26.45 -2.17 4.78
C ALA A 646 26.36 -3.69 4.98
N THR A 647 25.19 -4.29 4.72
CA THR A 647 25.00 -5.75 4.78
C THR A 647 25.90 -6.43 3.77
N PHE A 648 26.04 -5.88 2.56
CA PHE A 648 26.97 -6.37 1.54
C PHE A 648 28.41 -6.39 2.02
N PHE A 649 28.92 -5.24 2.48
CA PHE A 649 30.31 -5.12 2.93
C PHE A 649 30.57 -5.96 4.17
N PHE A 650 29.63 -6.00 5.11
CA PHE A 650 29.70 -6.86 6.29
C PHE A 650 29.79 -8.34 5.90
N THR A 651 28.97 -8.78 4.93
CA THR A 651 29.03 -10.15 4.41
C THR A 651 30.38 -10.42 3.74
N LYS A 652 30.89 -9.51 2.90
CA LYS A 652 32.24 -9.65 2.31
C LYS A 652 33.37 -9.61 3.35
N ALA A 653 33.19 -8.89 4.46
CA ALA A 653 34.16 -8.79 5.55
C ALA A 653 34.27 -10.07 6.37
N LEU A 654 33.14 -10.76 6.54
CA LEU A 654 33.06 -12.04 7.26
C LEU A 654 33.48 -13.22 6.38
N PHE A 655 33.40 -13.06 5.05
CA PHE A 655 33.56 -14.16 4.11
C PHE A 655 34.53 -13.77 2.99
N GLN A 656 35.81 -14.12 3.16
CA GLN A 656 36.76 -14.19 2.05
C GLN A 656 37.02 -15.66 1.68
N PRO A 657 36.99 -16.01 0.39
CA PRO A 657 37.51 -17.29 -0.05
C PRO A 657 38.99 -17.35 0.34
N ALA A 658 39.41 -18.36 1.10
CA ALA A 658 40.84 -18.62 1.23
C ALA A 658 41.34 -19.01 -0.16
N THR A 659 42.36 -18.31 -0.68
CA THR A 659 42.91 -18.49 -2.03
C THR A 659 43.41 -19.92 -2.30
N ASP A 660 43.61 -20.70 -1.24
CA ASP A 660 44.33 -21.96 -1.28
C ASP A 660 43.43 -23.16 -0.90
N ARG A 661 42.23 -22.92 -0.32
CA ARG A 661 41.26 -23.95 0.09
C ARG A 661 39.82 -23.46 0.01
N VAL A 662 38.93 -24.33 -0.49
CA VAL A 662 37.46 -24.18 -0.68
C VAL A 662 36.68 -23.91 0.62
N THR A 663 37.34 -23.91 1.77
CA THR A 663 36.70 -23.59 3.04
C THR A 663 36.65 -22.08 3.23
N PHE A 664 35.44 -21.52 3.37
CA PHE A 664 35.27 -20.18 3.93
C PHE A 664 35.85 -20.18 5.34
N GLN A 665 37.11 -19.78 5.47
CA GLN A 665 37.67 -19.41 6.76
C GLN A 665 37.04 -18.06 7.11
N PRO A 666 36.48 -17.87 8.32
CA PRO A 666 36.10 -16.55 8.80
C PRO A 666 37.37 -15.73 8.97
N VAL A 667 37.85 -15.14 7.88
CA VAL A 667 38.89 -14.13 7.91
C VAL A 667 38.16 -12.87 8.33
N TYR A 668 38.12 -12.60 9.63
CA TYR A 668 37.61 -11.34 10.16
C TYR A 668 38.48 -10.22 9.59
N ASN A 669 38.09 -9.70 8.43
CA ASN A 669 38.75 -8.53 7.87
C ASN A 669 38.28 -7.33 8.68
N TRP A 670 38.92 -7.15 9.84
CA TRP A 670 38.62 -6.07 10.78
C TRP A 670 38.66 -4.70 10.09
N GLY A 671 39.48 -4.54 9.05
CA GLY A 671 39.47 -3.36 8.18
C GLY A 671 38.10 -3.13 7.54
N ILE A 672 37.54 -4.12 6.83
CA ILE A 672 36.21 -4.00 6.20
C ILE A 672 35.10 -3.90 7.26
N ILE A 673 35.19 -4.61 8.38
CA ILE A 673 34.20 -4.50 9.48
C ILE A 673 34.20 -3.07 10.05
N ILE A 674 35.37 -2.53 10.39
CA ILE A 674 35.54 -1.17 10.90
C ILE A 674 35.08 -0.16 9.84
N SER A 675 35.45 -0.34 8.56
CA SER A 675 34.99 0.50 7.46
C SER A 675 33.46 0.45 7.30
N THR A 676 32.83 -0.70 7.51
CA THR A 676 31.37 -0.86 7.43
C THR A 676 30.67 -0.19 8.61
N ILE A 677 31.19 -0.35 9.83
CA ILE A 677 30.69 0.33 11.02
C ILE A 677 30.85 1.85 10.85
N LEU A 678 32.02 2.31 10.39
CA LEU A 678 32.27 3.71 10.12
C LEU A 678 31.34 4.23 9.02
N TYR A 679 31.12 3.45 7.95
CA TYR A 679 30.17 3.79 6.89
C TYR A 679 28.74 3.90 7.41
N LEU A 680 28.31 3.01 8.31
CA LEU A 680 26.98 3.08 8.94
C LEU A 680 26.85 4.30 9.85
N ILE A 681 27.87 4.62 10.65
CA ILE A 681 27.89 5.79 11.53
C ILE A 681 27.91 7.07 10.70
N VAL A 682 28.85 7.20 9.76
CA VAL A 682 28.97 8.35 8.86
C VAL A 682 27.72 8.48 8.00
N GLY A 683 27.21 7.38 7.46
CA GLY A 683 25.98 7.38 6.68
C GLY A 683 24.78 7.84 7.50
N PHE A 684 24.62 7.36 8.74
CA PHE A 684 23.58 7.84 9.63
C PHE A 684 23.75 9.34 9.96
N ILE A 685 24.96 9.80 10.22
CA ILE A 685 25.22 11.21 10.50
C ILE A 685 24.93 12.08 9.27
N VAL A 686 25.47 11.72 8.11
CA VAL A 686 25.40 12.50 6.87
C VAL A 686 24.01 12.47 6.24
N PHE A 687 23.32 11.33 6.26
CA PHE A 687 22.04 11.17 5.56
C PHE A 687 20.81 11.31 6.46
N LEU A 688 20.97 11.24 7.79
CA LEU A 688 19.84 11.30 8.71
C LEU A 688 19.98 12.42 9.74
N TYR A 689 21.15 12.57 10.37
CA TYR A 689 21.32 13.60 11.41
C TYR A 689 21.48 15.01 10.84
N ILE A 690 22.39 15.22 9.88
CA ILE A 690 22.67 16.53 9.28
C ILE A 690 21.43 17.08 8.53
N PRO A 691 20.81 16.31 7.61
CA PRO A 691 19.58 16.70 6.90
C PRO A 691 18.42 17.14 7.80
N THR A 692 18.24 16.46 8.93
CA THR A 692 17.14 16.75 9.84
C THR A 692 17.46 17.87 10.83
N GLY A 693 18.71 18.32 10.93
CA GLY A 693 19.14 19.30 11.93
C GLY A 693 18.36 20.62 11.84
N ALA A 694 18.11 21.13 10.63
CA ALA A 694 17.32 22.35 10.43
C ALA A 694 15.86 22.15 10.83
N ALA A 695 15.21 21.09 10.35
CA ALA A 695 13.83 20.76 10.71
C ALA A 695 13.68 20.50 12.22
N ARG A 696 14.65 19.84 12.84
CA ARG A 696 14.71 19.61 14.29
C ARG A 696 14.74 20.92 15.07
N ARG A 697 15.61 21.86 14.69
CA ARG A 697 15.68 23.19 15.32
C ARG A 697 14.37 23.94 15.16
N ALA A 698 13.77 23.92 13.98
CA ALA A 698 12.47 24.53 13.73
C ALA A 698 11.38 23.92 14.63
N ILE A 699 11.29 22.58 14.70
CA ILE A 699 10.35 21.86 15.59
C ILE A 699 10.56 22.24 17.04
N GLN A 700 11.80 22.28 17.51
CA GLN A 700 12.10 22.67 18.89
C GLN A 700 11.73 24.12 19.19
N GLN A 701 12.01 25.06 18.26
CA GLN A 701 11.65 26.46 18.40
C GLN A 701 10.14 26.67 18.40
N ALA A 702 9.42 26.07 17.46
CA ALA A 702 7.97 26.19 17.38
C ALA A 702 7.27 25.54 18.58
N LYS A 703 7.74 24.35 19.01
CA LYS A 703 7.26 23.70 20.23
C LYS A 703 7.46 24.59 21.46
N ARG A 704 8.66 25.18 21.60
CA ARG A 704 8.96 26.09 22.70
C ARG A 704 8.04 27.31 22.69
N LYS A 705 7.89 27.97 21.54
CA LYS A 705 7.00 29.14 21.37
C LYS A 705 5.55 28.83 21.75
N GLN A 706 5.05 27.67 21.34
CA GLN A 706 3.67 27.28 21.68
C GLN A 706 3.50 26.87 23.14
N LEU A 707 4.49 26.22 23.76
CA LEU A 707 4.48 25.96 25.19
C LEU A 707 4.54 27.27 25.99
N GLU A 708 5.33 28.24 25.56
CA GLU A 708 5.38 29.58 26.16
C GLU A 708 4.01 30.27 26.06
N MET A 709 3.38 30.28 24.88
CA MET A 709 2.02 30.84 24.70
C MET A 709 0.96 30.13 25.56
N LEU A 710 0.94 28.80 25.57
CA LEU A 710 -0.03 28.03 26.38
C LEU A 710 0.21 28.20 27.88
N ALA A 711 1.47 28.31 28.31
CA ALA A 711 1.81 28.57 29.70
C ALA A 711 1.39 29.98 30.13
N GLU A 712 1.57 30.99 29.27
CA GLU A 712 1.08 32.36 29.51
C GLU A 712 -0.45 32.37 29.63
N GLU A 713 -1.18 31.72 28.72
CA GLU A 713 -2.64 31.61 28.80
C GLU A 713 -3.09 30.84 30.04
N TYR A 714 -2.45 29.71 30.37
CA TYR A 714 -2.74 28.94 31.58
C TYR A 714 -2.54 29.77 32.85
N ASN A 715 -1.44 30.51 32.94
CA ASN A 715 -1.16 31.38 34.09
C ASN A 715 -2.18 32.52 34.22
N ALA A 716 -2.61 33.11 33.09
CA ALA A 716 -3.65 34.13 33.08
C ALA A 716 -5.00 33.58 33.58
N GLU A 717 -5.43 32.43 33.06
CA GLU A 717 -6.68 31.78 33.48
C GLU A 717 -6.63 31.32 34.94
N GLN A 718 -5.45 30.90 35.43
CA GLN A 718 -5.23 30.54 36.83
C GLN A 718 -5.30 31.77 37.75
N GLN A 719 -4.71 32.90 37.33
CA GLN A 719 -4.79 34.15 38.07
C GLN A 719 -6.23 34.65 38.16
N GLU A 720 -6.97 34.62 37.05
CA GLU A 720 -8.40 34.99 37.04
C GLU A 720 -9.23 34.09 37.97
N LEU A 721 -8.98 32.78 37.98
CA LEU A 721 -9.62 31.86 38.91
C LEU A 721 -9.31 32.21 40.38
N LEU A 722 -8.07 32.54 40.70
CA LEU A 722 -7.66 32.96 42.04
C LEU A 722 -8.34 34.27 42.44
N GLU A 723 -8.44 35.23 41.52
CA GLU A 723 -9.17 36.49 41.74
C GLU A 723 -10.66 36.25 41.97
N MET A 724 -11.31 35.35 41.24
CA MET A 724 -12.71 34.95 41.47
C MET A 724 -12.93 34.31 42.85
N VAL A 725 -11.95 33.54 43.33
CA VAL A 725 -11.99 32.90 44.65
C VAL A 725 -11.77 33.93 45.77
N HIS A 726 -10.86 34.88 45.58
CA HIS A 726 -10.54 35.92 46.56
C HIS A 726 -11.61 37.03 46.62
N HIS A 727 -12.15 37.47 45.48
CA HIS A 727 -13.17 38.51 45.38
C HIS A 727 -14.58 37.93 45.42
N ARG A 728 -14.85 37.07 46.42
CA ARG A 728 -16.18 36.51 46.65
C ARG A 728 -17.15 37.63 47.06
N SER A 729 -17.69 38.33 46.06
CA SER A 729 -18.61 39.44 46.26
C SER A 729 -19.94 38.89 46.77
N LEU A 730 -20.40 39.40 47.91
CA LEU A 730 -21.70 39.08 48.50
C LEU A 730 -22.89 39.43 47.59
N SER A 731 -22.66 40.14 46.47
CA SER A 731 -23.71 40.62 45.56
C SER A 731 -24.00 39.73 44.34
N VAL A 732 -23.18 38.72 44.03
CA VAL A 732 -23.41 37.82 42.88
C VAL A 732 -24.10 36.54 43.38
N PRO A 733 -25.20 36.07 42.76
CA PRO A 733 -25.84 34.83 43.15
C PRO A 733 -24.86 33.64 43.11
N GLU A 734 -24.82 32.86 44.18
CA GLU A 734 -23.85 31.77 44.38
C GLU A 734 -23.84 30.75 43.22
N ALA A 735 -25.00 30.48 42.63
CA ALA A 735 -25.13 29.58 41.48
C ALA A 735 -24.39 30.10 40.23
N GLN A 736 -24.46 31.42 39.98
CA GLN A 736 -23.78 32.04 38.83
C GLN A 736 -22.27 32.05 39.03
N GLN A 737 -21.81 32.30 40.25
CA GLN A 737 -20.38 32.24 40.60
C GLN A 737 -19.84 30.79 40.50
N ALA A 738 -20.59 29.80 40.97
CA ALA A 738 -20.22 28.38 40.84
C ALA A 738 -20.13 27.94 39.36
N GLN A 739 -21.05 28.41 38.52
CA GLN A 739 -21.03 28.11 37.09
C GLN A 739 -19.83 28.75 36.39
N ALA A 740 -19.51 30.01 36.69
CA ALA A 740 -18.32 30.68 36.16
C ALA A 740 -17.03 29.95 36.58
N MET A 741 -16.91 29.60 37.86
CA MET A 741 -15.75 28.88 38.39
C MET A 741 -15.60 27.49 37.76
N LYS A 742 -16.72 26.78 37.52
CA LYS A 742 -16.72 25.50 36.81
C LYS A 742 -16.24 25.65 35.36
N ALA A 743 -16.70 26.67 34.64
CA ALA A 743 -16.26 26.94 33.27
C ALA A 743 -14.75 27.23 33.22
N GLN A 744 -14.25 28.00 34.18
CA GLN A 744 -12.82 28.33 34.30
C GLN A 744 -11.96 27.09 34.60
N ILE A 745 -12.41 26.20 35.50
CA ILE A 745 -11.74 24.93 35.79
C ILE A 745 -11.70 24.03 34.55
N GLU A 746 -12.79 23.94 33.79
CA GLU A 746 -12.80 23.17 32.55
C GLU A 746 -11.84 23.77 31.51
N ARG A 747 -11.75 25.10 31.41
CA ARG A 747 -10.77 25.75 30.53
C ARG A 747 -9.32 25.46 30.94
N LEU A 748 -8.99 25.49 32.23
CA LEU A 748 -7.68 25.09 32.73
C LEU A 748 -7.36 23.61 32.45
N LYS A 749 -8.35 22.71 32.56
CA LYS A 749 -8.16 21.30 32.18
C LYS A 749 -7.84 21.16 30.69
N LEU A 750 -8.57 21.87 29.82
CA LEU A 750 -8.33 21.87 28.38
C LEU A 750 -6.94 22.44 28.04
N LEU A 751 -6.52 23.52 28.70
CA LEU A 751 -5.18 24.08 28.53
C LEU A 751 -4.09 23.12 29.01
N ASN A 752 -4.28 22.45 30.15
CA ASN A 752 -3.34 21.45 30.65
C ASN A 752 -3.25 20.23 29.72
N GLU A 753 -4.38 19.79 29.15
CA GLU A 753 -4.40 18.74 28.13
C GLU A 753 -3.66 19.20 26.86
N ALA A 754 -3.89 20.43 26.41
CA ALA A 754 -3.18 21.02 25.28
C ALA A 754 -1.67 21.11 25.53
N ILE A 755 -1.23 21.55 26.70
CA ILE A 755 0.18 21.58 27.11
C ILE A 755 0.76 20.17 27.04
N SER A 756 0.10 19.18 27.66
CA SER A 756 0.55 17.78 27.63
C SER A 756 0.65 17.23 26.21
N LEU A 757 -0.30 17.58 25.34
CA LEU A 757 -0.27 17.20 23.93
C LEU A 757 0.94 17.81 23.21
N VAL A 758 1.20 19.11 23.39
CA VAL A 758 2.37 19.80 22.80
C VAL A 758 3.68 19.24 23.37
N GLU A 759 3.76 18.94 24.66
CA GLU A 759 4.92 18.31 25.31
C GLU A 759 5.23 16.93 24.73
N ASN A 760 4.20 16.17 24.36
CA ASN A 760 4.34 14.85 23.76
C ASN A 760 4.74 14.88 22.28
N VAL A 761 4.74 16.06 21.63
CA VAL A 761 5.19 16.19 20.24
C VAL A 761 6.70 15.94 20.15
N PRO A 762 7.13 15.08 19.22
CA PRO A 762 8.53 14.73 19.11
C PRO A 762 9.37 15.96 18.75
N SER A 763 10.51 16.11 19.41
CA SER A 763 11.46 17.18 19.13
C SER A 763 12.29 16.96 17.86
N SER A 764 11.88 16.05 16.99
CA SER A 764 12.59 15.59 15.81
C SER A 764 11.56 15.21 14.75
N PRO A 765 11.80 15.50 13.45
CA PRO A 765 10.91 15.05 12.39
C PRO A 765 10.86 13.51 12.33
N ILE A 766 11.91 12.85 12.84
CA ILE A 766 12.06 11.40 12.84
C ILE A 766 11.19 10.77 13.94
N ASN A 767 10.16 10.05 13.51
CA ASN A 767 9.32 9.28 14.41
C ASN A 767 10.11 8.09 15.00
N ARG A 768 10.35 8.12 16.32
CA ARG A 768 11.09 7.07 17.06
C ARG A 768 10.46 5.70 16.91
N LYS A 769 9.12 5.58 16.91
CA LYS A 769 8.44 4.29 16.70
C LYS A 769 8.70 3.75 15.30
N THR A 770 8.74 4.63 14.31
CA THR A 770 9.05 4.24 12.93
C THR A 770 10.50 3.78 12.81
N VAL A 771 11.47 4.51 13.37
CA VAL A 771 12.87 4.08 13.41
C VAL A 771 13.05 2.78 14.18
N GLN A 772 12.34 2.56 15.30
CA GLN A 772 12.41 1.31 16.05
C GLN A 772 11.88 0.13 15.23
N ARG A 773 10.73 0.28 14.57
CA ARG A 773 10.17 -0.76 13.69
C ARG A 773 11.11 -1.09 12.53
N PHE A 774 11.70 -0.07 11.91
CA PHE A 774 12.67 -0.27 10.83
C PHE A 774 13.98 -0.87 11.34
N GLY A 775 14.50 -0.37 12.45
CA GLY A 775 15.71 -0.86 13.10
C GLY A 775 15.60 -2.32 13.48
N LEU A 776 14.48 -2.74 14.09
CA LEU A 776 14.20 -4.15 14.40
C LEU A 776 14.11 -5.02 13.15
N SER A 777 13.43 -4.55 12.11
CA SER A 777 13.29 -5.28 10.84
C SER A 777 14.65 -5.50 10.16
N TYR A 778 15.51 -4.50 10.16
CA TYR A 778 16.83 -4.60 9.54
C TYR A 778 17.86 -5.32 10.43
N LEU A 779 17.83 -5.10 11.74
CA LEU A 779 18.65 -5.85 12.69
C LEU A 779 18.34 -7.35 12.59
N SER A 780 17.09 -7.72 12.30
CA SER A 780 16.72 -9.12 12.05
C SER A 780 17.42 -9.74 10.83
N ILE A 781 17.81 -8.97 9.82
CA ILE A 781 18.59 -9.47 8.66
C ILE A 781 20.01 -9.82 9.09
N TYR A 782 20.66 -8.93 9.86
CA TYR A 782 21.98 -9.22 10.43
C TYR A 782 21.93 -10.37 11.43
N LEU A 783 20.93 -10.37 12.31
CA LEU A 783 20.76 -11.41 13.32
C LEU A 783 20.45 -12.76 12.68
N SER A 784 19.60 -12.82 11.66
CA SER A 784 19.30 -14.05 10.93
C SER A 784 20.50 -14.56 10.13
N THR A 785 21.30 -13.66 9.53
CA THR A 785 22.55 -14.03 8.86
C THR A 785 23.57 -14.54 9.88
N LEU A 786 23.69 -13.90 11.04
CA LEU A 786 24.60 -14.30 12.11
C LEU A 786 24.16 -15.63 12.73
N VAL A 787 22.87 -15.82 12.98
CA VAL A 787 22.28 -17.09 13.47
C VAL A 787 22.43 -18.20 12.44
N TYR A 788 22.10 -17.96 11.17
CA TYR A 788 22.29 -18.93 10.09
C TYR A 788 23.75 -19.38 9.98
N ASN A 789 24.70 -18.44 10.08
CA ASN A 789 26.11 -18.76 9.97
C ASN A 789 26.68 -19.39 11.24
N PHE A 790 26.21 -18.99 12.43
CA PHE A 790 26.50 -19.70 13.67
C PHE A 790 26.02 -21.15 13.58
N LEU A 791 24.77 -21.36 13.14
CA LEU A 791 24.20 -22.67 12.89
C LEU A 791 25.00 -23.44 11.84
N ARG A 792 25.41 -22.82 10.72
CA ARG A 792 26.21 -23.46 9.68
C ARG A 792 27.62 -23.85 10.15
N ALA A 793 28.29 -22.97 10.91
CA ALA A 793 29.59 -23.27 11.50
C ALA A 793 29.50 -24.40 12.54
N TYR A 794 28.44 -24.36 13.35
CA TYR A 794 28.09 -25.42 14.30
C TYR A 794 27.75 -26.75 13.61
N LEU A 795 27.05 -26.70 12.46
CA LEU A 795 26.65 -27.84 11.65
C LEU A 795 27.68 -28.24 10.58
N SER A 796 28.93 -27.76 10.66
CA SER A 796 30.00 -28.22 9.75
C SER A 796 30.28 -29.72 9.94
N ASP A 797 30.81 -30.38 8.89
CA ASP A 797 30.80 -31.84 8.72
C ASP A 797 31.30 -32.67 9.91
N THR A 798 32.27 -32.15 10.68
CA THR A 798 32.82 -32.84 11.85
C THR A 798 31.83 -32.89 13.02
N THR A 799 31.15 -31.78 13.31
CA THR A 799 30.12 -31.70 14.36
C THR A 799 28.80 -32.28 13.90
N ALA A 800 28.44 -32.17 12.61
CA ALA A 800 27.23 -32.81 12.07
C ALA A 800 27.34 -34.35 12.09
N MET A 801 28.53 -34.92 11.83
CA MET A 801 28.76 -36.36 12.00
C MET A 801 28.72 -36.79 13.47
N GLN A 802 29.33 -36.03 14.38
CA GLN A 802 29.27 -36.32 15.82
C GLN A 802 27.85 -36.15 16.38
N PHE A 803 27.12 -35.13 15.95
CA PHE A 803 25.73 -34.87 16.35
C PHE A 803 24.79 -35.91 15.77
N LYS A 804 24.98 -36.35 14.52
CA LYS A 804 24.23 -37.48 13.94
C LYS A 804 24.48 -38.77 14.73
N ALA A 805 25.74 -39.07 15.07
CA ALA A 805 26.07 -40.21 15.93
C ALA A 805 25.46 -40.09 17.34
N LEU A 806 25.38 -38.87 17.88
CA LEU A 806 24.72 -38.59 19.18
C LEU A 806 23.19 -38.73 19.08
N MET A 807 22.57 -38.22 18.01
CA MET A 807 21.13 -38.25 17.76
C MET A 807 20.62 -39.66 17.42
N GLU A 808 21.46 -40.50 16.83
CA GLU A 808 21.17 -41.92 16.60
C GLU A 808 21.20 -42.76 17.90
N GLN A 809 21.81 -42.24 18.98
CA GLN A 809 21.93 -42.93 20.27
C GLN A 809 21.14 -42.29 21.42
N ALA A 810 20.77 -41.01 21.33
CA ALA A 810 20.11 -40.27 22.41
C ALA A 810 18.58 -40.27 22.30
N SER A 811 17.89 -40.34 23.43
CA SER A 811 16.42 -40.21 23.45
C SER A 811 15.98 -38.77 23.18
N LEU A 812 14.81 -38.59 22.58
CA LEU A 812 14.22 -37.25 22.30
C LEU A 812 14.21 -36.33 23.54
N SER A 813 14.05 -36.91 24.73
CA SER A 813 14.04 -36.18 26.01
C SER A 813 15.41 -35.63 26.45
N GLU A 814 16.50 -36.27 26.02
CA GLU A 814 17.88 -35.85 26.30
C GLU A 814 18.33 -34.78 25.33
N ILE A 815 17.92 -34.92 24.06
CA ILE A 815 18.13 -33.92 23.01
C ILE A 815 17.45 -32.59 23.39
N LEU A 816 16.19 -32.66 23.85
CA LEU A 816 15.45 -31.47 24.31
C LEU A 816 16.08 -30.83 25.55
N ARG A 817 16.58 -31.62 26.51
CA ARG A 817 17.26 -31.09 27.71
C ARG A 817 18.61 -30.45 27.40
N GLY A 818 19.38 -31.03 26.48
CA GLY A 818 20.66 -30.46 26.00
C GLY A 818 20.44 -29.14 25.28
N LEU A 819 19.49 -29.08 24.35
CA LEU A 819 19.10 -27.84 23.65
C LEU A 819 18.65 -26.74 24.62
N LEU A 820 17.85 -27.09 25.63
CA LEU A 820 17.41 -26.15 26.66
C LEU A 820 18.58 -25.64 27.53
N ARG A 821 19.54 -26.50 27.89
CA ARG A 821 20.75 -26.06 28.63
C ARG A 821 21.62 -25.13 27.80
N VAL A 822 21.87 -25.45 26.54
CA VAL A 822 22.68 -24.60 25.64
C VAL A 822 22.00 -23.24 25.44
N LEU A 823 20.68 -23.22 25.21
CA LEU A 823 19.92 -21.99 25.01
C LEU A 823 19.86 -21.08 26.24
N PHE A 824 19.75 -21.65 27.44
CA PHE A 824 19.54 -20.86 28.67
C PHE A 824 20.79 -20.61 29.50
N THR A 825 21.82 -21.45 29.37
CA THR A 825 23.02 -21.36 30.22
C THR A 825 24.32 -21.16 29.44
N GLY A 826 24.31 -21.37 28.12
CA GLY A 826 25.51 -21.28 27.28
C GLY A 826 26.58 -22.34 27.58
N GLN A 827 26.33 -23.28 28.50
CA GLN A 827 27.19 -24.43 28.76
C GLN A 827 26.87 -25.56 27.78
N LEU A 828 27.94 -26.09 27.16
CA LEU A 828 27.91 -27.13 26.13
C LEU A 828 27.79 -28.52 26.74
#